data_AF-K1XTQ4-F1
#
_entry.id   AF-K1XTQ4-F1
#
_cell.length_a   1.000
_cell.length_b   1.000
_cell.length_c   1.000
_cell.angle_alpha   90.00
_cell.angle_beta   90.00
_cell.angle_gamma   90.00
#
_symmetry.space_group_name_H-M   'P 1'
#
loop_
_entity.id
_entity.type
_entity.pdbx_description
1 polymer ?
#
loop_
_entity_poly.entity_id
_entity_poly.type
_entity_poly.pdbx_seq_one_letter_code
_entity_poly.pdbx_strand_id
1 'polypeptide(L)'
;MALDRLKSVAQHLSGTASLPHPFDPLSNAEIEAAVAIISKEHGELSYNAVTLREPPKKEMLKWLEAPETAPLPTRIADVVALAPGAKVYDGLVDLRAEKVIKWEQMEGVQPLITMEDLQIVEHVVREDPKVIEQCVISGIPAEDMHKVYCDPWTIGYDHRFGSNVRLQQALMYYRPHVDDCQYSFPLDFCPIFDADRQEIIHIDIPDVRRPVSKAKPNNYHPASIEAEGGYRTDIKPINITQPEGVSFKIEGRSINWQNWNVHVGFNYKEGIVLNNITYNDKGTVRPIFYRLSLAEMVVPYGNPEHPHQRKHAFDLGEYGGGYMTNSLSLGCDCKGAIHYMDAAFVNRAGQSTTIKNAICIHEEDAGILFKHTDFRDDSVIVTRGRKLIISHIFTAANYEYCVYWIFHQDGTVQLEIKLTGILNTYAMNPGEDTHGWGTEVYPGVNAHNHQHLFCLRIDPNIDGSNNTVFQVDAAQGAGEVGSKENAYGNAFYAKKTKYTTVSEAVADYDGATSRTWEMANENKLNPYSHKPVSYKLVSREVPRLLPKEGSLVWKRAGFARHAVHVTKYDDDQILPAGRHVPQTSGEPSRGIPEWIANGDASIENTDIVLWHTFGITHFPSPEDYPVMPAEPMTLLLRPRHFFLRNPALDVPPSYSSTPSQIAGKGPVLDAADKMSKLVVTGGDASSCQNRPPEYVKVTKVLRNVQNHQFLNTSTSILANDTVPPKWLSQALAVVRAAKAASAQPKPDVRAARSLLCNAPVTRPAPRTRSPELAAHAVRRRINHCPARLDSWGDKPQHSDKQGKQTGARPAGSCTCDRASTENSTPSGSLCSCGARPADACTCEKAADGGSNPNETDFTTKA
;
A
#
# COMPACT_ATOMS: atom_id res chain seq x y z
N MET A 1 12.34 -21.38 -18.78
CA MET A 1 11.11 -21.73 -19.51
C MET A 1 11.09 -23.17 -20.00
N ALA A 2 11.79 -23.54 -21.07
CA ALA A 2 11.74 -24.92 -21.61
C ALA A 2 12.17 -25.98 -20.56
N LEU A 3 13.22 -25.70 -19.77
CA LEU A 3 13.69 -26.59 -18.71
C LEU A 3 12.68 -26.72 -17.55
N ASP A 4 11.91 -25.68 -17.25
CA ASP A 4 10.93 -25.67 -16.16
C ASP A 4 9.63 -26.36 -16.59
N ARG A 5 9.20 -26.15 -17.85
CA ARG A 5 8.15 -26.96 -18.48
C ARG A 5 8.57 -28.43 -18.52
N LEU A 6 9.82 -28.75 -18.89
CA LEU A 6 10.34 -30.13 -18.85
C LEU A 6 10.37 -30.71 -17.43
N LYS A 7 10.75 -29.95 -16.40
CA LYS A 7 10.69 -30.41 -15.00
C LYS A 7 9.26 -30.67 -14.54
N SER A 8 8.34 -29.74 -14.82
CA SER A 8 6.92 -29.87 -14.48
C SER A 8 6.28 -31.08 -15.16
N VAL A 9 6.51 -31.24 -16.48
CA VAL A 9 6.05 -32.40 -17.26
C VAL A 9 6.69 -33.70 -16.77
N ALA A 10 8.01 -33.72 -16.49
CA ALA A 10 8.68 -34.90 -15.96
C ALA A 10 8.16 -35.31 -14.58
N GLN A 11 7.88 -34.37 -13.68
CA GLN A 11 7.29 -34.63 -12.36
C GLN A 11 5.85 -35.14 -12.45
N HIS A 12 5.09 -34.71 -13.46
CA HIS A 12 3.75 -35.23 -13.74
C HIS A 12 3.81 -36.66 -14.31
N LEU A 13 4.72 -36.91 -15.27
CA LEU A 13 4.92 -38.22 -15.89
C LEU A 13 5.54 -39.26 -14.95
N SER A 14 6.34 -38.86 -13.95
CA SER A 14 6.94 -39.78 -12.99
C SER A 14 6.01 -40.20 -11.85
N GLY A 15 4.81 -39.59 -11.73
CA GLY A 15 3.86 -39.87 -10.64
C GLY A 15 4.37 -39.46 -9.24
N THR A 16 5.44 -38.68 -9.15
CA THR A 16 6.09 -38.27 -7.88
C THR A 16 5.85 -36.80 -7.52
N ALA A 17 4.97 -36.10 -8.24
CA ALA A 17 4.53 -34.77 -7.85
C ALA A 17 3.66 -34.85 -6.59
N SER A 18 4.05 -34.15 -5.53
CA SER A 18 3.16 -33.87 -4.39
C SER A 18 1.91 -33.14 -4.90
N LEU A 19 0.73 -33.57 -4.49
CA LEU A 19 -0.52 -32.89 -4.84
C LEU A 19 -0.46 -31.42 -4.39
N PRO A 20 -0.90 -30.46 -5.22
CA PRO A 20 -0.87 -29.04 -4.87
C PRO A 20 -1.76 -28.78 -3.65
N HIS A 21 -1.39 -27.79 -2.84
CA HIS A 21 -2.23 -27.32 -1.76
C HIS A 21 -3.54 -26.77 -2.37
N PRO A 22 -4.75 -27.00 -1.78
CA PRO A 22 -6.00 -26.63 -2.44
C PRO A 22 -6.14 -25.14 -2.81
N PHE A 23 -5.49 -24.25 -2.06
CA PHE A 23 -5.41 -22.80 -2.36
C PHE A 23 -4.29 -22.40 -3.35
N ASP A 24 -3.37 -23.29 -3.74
CA ASP A 24 -2.32 -22.92 -4.70
C ASP A 24 -2.97 -22.47 -6.02
N PRO A 25 -2.56 -21.33 -6.63
CA PRO A 25 -3.08 -20.93 -7.94
C PRO A 25 -2.93 -22.05 -8.98
N LEU A 26 -3.73 -22.00 -10.05
CA LEU A 26 -3.57 -22.98 -11.13
C LEU A 26 -2.16 -22.88 -11.72
N SER A 27 -1.51 -24.02 -11.85
CA SER A 27 -0.25 -24.14 -12.56
C SER A 27 -0.44 -23.93 -14.07
N ASN A 28 0.65 -23.63 -14.78
CA ASN A 28 0.66 -23.56 -16.24
C ASN A 28 0.02 -24.81 -16.90
N ALA A 29 0.30 -26.00 -16.38
CA ALA A 29 -0.26 -27.26 -16.87
C ALA A 29 -1.77 -27.41 -16.58
N GLU A 30 -2.25 -26.95 -15.42
CA GLU A 30 -3.69 -26.94 -15.11
C GLU A 30 -4.46 -25.94 -15.97
N ILE A 31 -3.86 -24.80 -16.32
CA ILE A 31 -4.43 -23.81 -17.26
C ILE A 31 -4.54 -24.42 -18.66
N GLU A 32 -3.44 -24.99 -19.18
CA GLU A 32 -3.42 -25.66 -20.49
C GLU A 32 -4.41 -26.85 -20.54
N ALA A 33 -4.57 -27.58 -19.43
CA ALA A 33 -5.54 -28.68 -19.32
C ALA A 33 -7.01 -28.18 -19.32
N ALA A 34 -7.34 -27.12 -18.57
CA ALA A 34 -8.68 -26.54 -18.57
C ALA A 34 -9.10 -26.09 -19.98
N VAL A 35 -8.19 -25.42 -20.69
CA VAL A 35 -8.37 -24.99 -22.08
C VAL A 35 -8.55 -26.20 -23.02
N ALA A 36 -7.75 -27.26 -22.87
CA ALA A 36 -7.89 -28.46 -23.69
C ALA A 36 -9.24 -29.17 -23.49
N ILE A 37 -9.74 -29.23 -22.25
CA ILE A 37 -11.06 -29.81 -21.93
C ILE A 37 -12.18 -28.99 -22.58
N ILE A 38 -12.15 -27.66 -22.45
CA ILE A 38 -13.15 -26.76 -23.06
C ILE A 38 -13.11 -26.84 -24.59
N SER A 39 -11.93 -26.74 -25.20
CA SER A 39 -11.78 -26.75 -26.66
C SER A 39 -12.26 -28.06 -27.30
N LYS A 40 -12.23 -29.18 -26.56
CA LYS A 40 -12.75 -30.48 -27.00
C LYS A 40 -14.29 -30.52 -27.07
N GLU A 41 -14.99 -29.75 -26.22
CA GLU A 41 -16.46 -29.73 -26.14
C GLU A 41 -17.07 -28.56 -26.93
N HIS A 42 -16.39 -27.42 -26.99
CA HIS A 42 -16.92 -26.16 -27.52
C HIS A 42 -16.15 -25.58 -28.72
N GLY A 43 -15.05 -26.21 -29.14
CA GLY A 43 -14.24 -25.77 -30.29
C GLY A 43 -13.30 -24.62 -29.96
N GLU A 44 -12.85 -23.89 -30.98
CA GLU A 44 -11.93 -22.76 -30.80
C GLU A 44 -12.66 -21.54 -30.21
N LEU A 45 -12.13 -21.04 -29.10
CA LEU A 45 -12.62 -19.88 -28.36
C LEU A 45 -11.45 -18.95 -28.03
N SER A 46 -11.74 -17.67 -27.82
CA SER A 46 -10.81 -16.76 -27.14
C SER A 46 -11.01 -16.88 -25.62
N TYR A 47 -9.94 -16.75 -24.84
CA TYR A 47 -9.98 -16.85 -23.38
C TYR A 47 -9.73 -15.49 -22.74
N ASN A 48 -10.56 -15.12 -21.76
CA ASN A 48 -10.41 -13.88 -20.98
C ASN A 48 -9.78 -14.14 -19.61
N ALA A 49 -10.14 -15.25 -18.97
CA ALA A 49 -9.54 -15.71 -17.73
C ALA A 49 -9.66 -17.23 -17.61
N VAL A 50 -8.64 -17.88 -17.05
CA VAL A 50 -8.68 -19.25 -16.53
C VAL A 50 -7.96 -19.19 -15.19
N THR A 51 -8.68 -19.42 -14.09
CA THR A 51 -8.15 -19.23 -12.74
C THR A 51 -8.67 -20.28 -11.76
N LEU A 52 -8.13 -20.32 -10.54
CA LEU A 52 -8.60 -21.25 -9.52
C LEU A 52 -9.99 -20.81 -9.04
N ARG A 53 -10.98 -21.71 -9.09
CA ARG A 53 -12.15 -21.58 -8.19
C ARG A 53 -11.70 -22.06 -6.81
N GLU A 54 -11.58 -21.13 -5.85
CA GLU A 54 -11.23 -21.50 -4.47
C GLU A 54 -12.22 -22.56 -3.93
N PRO A 55 -11.74 -23.58 -3.19
CA PRO A 55 -12.63 -24.63 -2.70
C PRO A 55 -13.66 -24.08 -1.70
N PRO A 56 -14.88 -24.67 -1.64
CA PRO A 56 -15.89 -24.25 -0.67
C PRO A 56 -15.34 -24.26 0.75
N LYS A 57 -15.52 -23.17 1.51
CA LYS A 57 -14.85 -22.97 2.81
C LYS A 57 -15.13 -24.10 3.80
N LYS A 58 -16.35 -24.66 3.77
CA LYS A 58 -16.74 -25.81 4.61
C LYS A 58 -15.97 -27.10 4.27
N GLU A 59 -15.59 -27.31 3.02
CA GLU A 59 -14.76 -28.45 2.61
C GLU A 59 -13.30 -28.17 2.92
N MET A 60 -12.84 -26.94 2.68
CA MET A 60 -11.47 -26.54 2.91
C MET A 60 -11.09 -26.55 4.40
N LEU A 61 -11.96 -26.07 5.30
CA LEU A 61 -11.73 -26.14 6.75
C LEU A 61 -11.60 -27.58 7.24
N LYS A 62 -12.44 -28.50 6.76
CA LYS A 62 -12.31 -29.94 7.09
C LYS A 62 -11.00 -30.54 6.61
N TRP A 63 -10.52 -30.11 5.43
CA TRP A 63 -9.23 -30.57 4.92
C TRP A 63 -8.07 -29.98 5.73
N LEU A 64 -8.12 -28.69 6.09
CA LEU A 64 -7.12 -28.03 6.94
C LEU A 64 -7.04 -28.63 8.35
N GLU A 65 -8.14 -29.11 8.92
CA GLU A 65 -8.17 -29.79 10.22
C GLU A 65 -7.45 -31.15 10.22
N ALA A 66 -7.44 -31.86 9.10
CA ALA A 66 -6.90 -33.23 9.02
C ALA A 66 -6.35 -33.59 7.61
N PRO A 67 -5.35 -32.87 7.08
CA PRO A 67 -4.95 -32.95 5.66
C PRO A 67 -4.40 -34.33 5.23
N GLU A 68 -3.96 -35.16 6.18
CA GLU A 68 -3.51 -36.53 5.95
C GLU A 68 -4.65 -37.56 5.74
N THR A 69 -5.89 -37.23 6.15
CA THR A 69 -7.02 -38.20 6.19
C THR A 69 -8.32 -37.66 5.60
N ALA A 70 -8.50 -36.34 5.58
CA ALA A 70 -9.64 -35.69 4.96
C ALA A 70 -9.57 -35.80 3.42
N PRO A 71 -10.71 -35.93 2.72
CA PRO A 71 -10.73 -35.92 1.27
C PRO A 71 -10.21 -34.57 0.75
N LEU A 72 -9.26 -34.63 -0.18
CA LEU A 72 -8.70 -33.43 -0.83
C LEU A 72 -9.80 -32.75 -1.67
N PRO A 73 -10.10 -31.45 -1.46
CA PRO A 73 -11.15 -30.76 -2.20
C PRO A 73 -11.00 -30.87 -3.72
N THR A 74 -12.13 -30.76 -4.42
CA THR A 74 -12.17 -30.85 -5.89
C THR A 74 -11.42 -29.66 -6.49
N ARG A 75 -10.55 -29.93 -7.46
CA ARG A 75 -9.69 -28.94 -8.11
C ARG A 75 -10.41 -28.37 -9.34
N ILE A 76 -11.04 -27.22 -9.18
CA ILE A 76 -11.88 -26.58 -10.21
C ILE A 76 -11.17 -25.37 -10.82
N ALA A 77 -11.16 -25.30 -12.15
CA ALA A 77 -10.83 -24.07 -12.88
C ALA A 77 -12.10 -23.26 -13.16
N ASP A 78 -12.08 -21.98 -12.82
CA ASP A 78 -13.06 -20.97 -13.20
C ASP A 78 -12.61 -20.28 -14.49
N VAL A 79 -13.49 -20.21 -15.49
CA VAL A 79 -13.15 -19.78 -16.85
C VAL A 79 -14.12 -18.71 -17.34
N VAL A 80 -13.57 -17.66 -17.94
CA VAL A 80 -14.29 -16.68 -18.74
C VAL A 80 -13.80 -16.81 -20.17
N ALA A 81 -14.70 -17.18 -21.09
CA ALA A 81 -14.40 -17.37 -22.51
C ALA A 81 -15.22 -16.45 -23.40
N LEU A 82 -14.71 -16.24 -24.62
CA LEU A 82 -15.25 -15.37 -25.65
C LEU A 82 -15.42 -16.14 -26.95
N ALA A 83 -16.65 -16.15 -27.49
CA ALA A 83 -16.95 -16.67 -28.83
C ALA A 83 -17.28 -15.52 -29.81
N PRO A 84 -17.22 -15.75 -31.14
CA PRO A 84 -17.46 -14.71 -32.15
C PRO A 84 -18.80 -13.96 -31.98
N GLY A 85 -18.78 -12.65 -32.22
CA GLY A 85 -19.94 -11.77 -32.00
C GLY A 85 -20.07 -11.34 -30.54
N ALA A 86 -18.93 -11.05 -29.89
CA ALA A 86 -18.81 -10.60 -28.49
C ALA A 86 -19.56 -11.47 -27.44
N LYS A 87 -19.73 -12.77 -27.68
CA LYS A 87 -20.45 -13.66 -26.75
C LYS A 87 -19.57 -14.08 -25.60
N VAL A 88 -20.03 -13.84 -24.37
CA VAL A 88 -19.34 -14.18 -23.12
C VAL A 88 -19.86 -15.50 -22.58
N TYR A 89 -18.97 -16.37 -22.11
CA TYR A 89 -19.30 -17.61 -21.43
C TYR A 89 -18.59 -17.71 -20.07
N ASP A 90 -19.34 -18.06 -19.03
CA ASP A 90 -18.79 -18.47 -17.73
C ASP A 90 -18.78 -20.00 -17.64
N GLY A 91 -17.62 -20.56 -17.36
CA GLY A 91 -17.38 -22.00 -17.30
C GLY A 91 -16.72 -22.45 -16.00
N LEU A 92 -17.03 -23.67 -15.56
CA LEU A 92 -16.30 -24.36 -14.50
C LEU A 92 -15.82 -25.72 -15.04
N VAL A 93 -14.54 -26.04 -14.82
CA VAL A 93 -13.92 -27.29 -15.28
C VAL A 93 -13.38 -28.08 -14.08
N ASP A 94 -13.78 -29.34 -13.96
CA ASP A 94 -13.18 -30.28 -13.01
C ASP A 94 -11.93 -30.88 -13.64
N LEU A 95 -10.76 -30.45 -13.14
CA LEU A 95 -9.45 -30.81 -13.67
C LEU A 95 -9.07 -32.28 -13.42
N ARG A 96 -9.68 -32.95 -12.43
CA ARG A 96 -9.41 -34.38 -12.15
C ARG A 96 -10.36 -35.32 -12.88
N ALA A 97 -11.60 -34.88 -13.09
CA ALA A 97 -12.59 -35.64 -13.85
C ALA A 97 -12.59 -35.30 -15.35
N GLU A 98 -11.68 -34.42 -15.81
CA GLU A 98 -11.48 -33.98 -17.20
C GLU A 98 -12.78 -33.54 -17.91
N LYS A 99 -13.62 -32.77 -17.21
CA LYS A 99 -14.97 -32.41 -17.69
C LYS A 99 -15.34 -30.97 -17.40
N VAL A 100 -16.11 -30.36 -18.31
CA VAL A 100 -16.86 -29.14 -18.03
C VAL A 100 -18.02 -29.51 -17.09
N ILE A 101 -18.16 -28.81 -15.97
CA ILE A 101 -19.25 -29.01 -14.98
C ILE A 101 -20.28 -27.88 -14.98
N LYS A 102 -19.91 -26.72 -15.53
CA LYS A 102 -20.81 -25.60 -15.83
C LYS A 102 -20.33 -24.94 -17.13
N TRP A 103 -21.28 -24.60 -18.00
CA TRP A 103 -21.05 -23.73 -19.15
C TRP A 103 -22.31 -22.89 -19.38
N GLU A 104 -22.20 -21.57 -19.21
CA GLU A 104 -23.35 -20.64 -19.26
C GLU A 104 -23.00 -19.46 -20.16
N GLN A 105 -23.86 -19.16 -21.15
CA GLN A 105 -23.73 -17.94 -21.96
C GLN A 105 -24.27 -16.77 -21.15
N MET A 106 -23.47 -15.71 -20.99
CA MET A 106 -23.84 -14.53 -20.23
C MET A 106 -24.38 -13.45 -21.17
N GLU A 107 -25.60 -12.98 -20.93
CA GLU A 107 -26.25 -11.91 -21.70
C GLU A 107 -26.07 -10.54 -21.06
N GLY A 108 -25.89 -9.50 -21.88
CA GLY A 108 -25.88 -8.10 -21.42
C GLY A 108 -24.70 -7.71 -20.51
N VAL A 109 -23.59 -8.46 -20.54
CA VAL A 109 -22.37 -8.20 -19.77
C VAL A 109 -21.14 -8.16 -20.66
N GLN A 110 -20.08 -7.49 -20.22
CA GLN A 110 -18.77 -7.51 -20.87
C GLN A 110 -17.67 -7.91 -19.87
N PRO A 111 -16.73 -8.78 -20.26
CA PRO A 111 -15.66 -9.20 -19.37
C PRO A 111 -14.54 -8.16 -19.36
N LEU A 112 -13.71 -8.26 -18.33
CA LEU A 112 -12.45 -7.51 -18.14
C LEU A 112 -11.66 -7.33 -19.44
N ILE A 113 -11.04 -6.17 -19.63
CA ILE A 113 -10.18 -5.86 -20.77
C ILE A 113 -8.77 -6.36 -20.46
N THR A 114 -8.22 -7.27 -21.30
CA THR A 114 -6.87 -7.81 -21.09
C THR A 114 -5.80 -6.90 -21.72
N MET A 115 -4.54 -7.06 -21.33
CA MET A 115 -3.43 -6.30 -21.93
C MET A 115 -3.33 -6.50 -23.47
N GLU A 116 -3.71 -7.67 -23.98
CA GLU A 116 -3.79 -7.94 -25.43
C GLU A 116 -4.91 -7.13 -26.10
N ASP A 117 -6.06 -6.97 -25.44
CA ASP A 117 -7.18 -6.16 -25.94
C ASP A 117 -6.84 -4.66 -25.96
N LEU A 118 -5.96 -4.18 -25.07
CA LEU A 118 -5.48 -2.79 -25.06
C LEU A 118 -4.57 -2.49 -26.26
N GLN A 119 -3.57 -3.33 -26.51
CA GLN A 119 -2.54 -3.10 -27.54
C GLN A 119 -3.10 -2.92 -28.96
N ILE A 120 -4.22 -3.56 -29.27
CA ILE A 120 -4.88 -3.45 -30.57
C ILE A 120 -5.42 -2.04 -30.83
N VAL A 121 -5.90 -1.34 -29.79
CA VAL A 121 -6.56 -0.03 -29.94
C VAL A 121 -5.59 1.02 -30.47
N GLU A 122 -4.36 1.07 -29.94
CA GLU A 122 -3.36 2.06 -30.38
C GLU A 122 -3.00 1.88 -31.87
N HIS A 123 -2.97 0.64 -32.37
CA HIS A 123 -2.73 0.37 -33.78
C HIS A 123 -3.88 0.89 -34.65
N VAL A 124 -5.13 0.62 -34.25
CA VAL A 124 -6.33 1.00 -35.02
C VAL A 124 -6.56 2.52 -35.01
N VAL A 125 -6.37 3.22 -33.89
CA VAL A 125 -6.54 4.69 -33.85
C VAL A 125 -5.51 5.43 -34.72
N ARG A 126 -4.32 4.85 -34.93
CA ARG A 126 -3.30 5.47 -35.81
C ARG A 126 -3.65 5.38 -37.29
N GLU A 127 -4.49 4.43 -37.68
CA GLU A 127 -4.85 4.16 -39.08
C GLU A 127 -6.27 4.64 -39.44
N ASP A 128 -7.14 4.91 -38.46
CA ASP A 128 -8.50 5.39 -38.70
C ASP A 128 -8.51 6.80 -39.35
N PRO A 129 -9.13 6.98 -40.54
CA PRO A 129 -9.12 8.26 -41.25
C PRO A 129 -9.75 9.44 -40.49
N LYS A 130 -10.72 9.19 -39.59
CA LYS A 130 -11.38 10.26 -38.81
C LYS A 130 -10.54 10.64 -37.60
N VAL A 131 -9.83 9.70 -36.99
CA VAL A 131 -8.83 10.01 -35.95
C VAL A 131 -7.69 10.83 -36.55
N ILE A 132 -7.18 10.45 -37.73
CA ILE A 132 -6.17 11.22 -38.47
C ILE A 132 -6.65 12.65 -38.75
N GLU A 133 -7.90 12.82 -39.20
CA GLU A 133 -8.52 14.15 -39.38
C GLU A 133 -8.52 14.97 -38.08
N GLN A 134 -8.88 14.37 -36.94
CA GLN A 134 -8.84 15.07 -35.66
C GLN A 134 -7.42 15.41 -35.19
N CYS A 135 -6.43 14.54 -35.41
CA CYS A 135 -5.03 14.84 -35.15
C CYS A 135 -4.55 16.04 -35.99
N VAL A 136 -4.89 16.11 -37.28
CA VAL A 136 -4.58 17.25 -38.15
C VAL A 136 -5.22 18.54 -37.66
N ILE A 137 -6.49 18.50 -37.23
CA ILE A 137 -7.17 19.67 -36.63
C ILE A 137 -6.50 20.10 -35.32
N SER A 138 -6.06 19.16 -34.49
CA SER A 138 -5.31 19.43 -33.25
C SER A 138 -3.85 19.85 -33.49
N GLY A 139 -3.39 19.89 -34.75
CA GLY A 139 -2.09 20.44 -35.16
C GLY A 139 -0.97 19.43 -35.41
N ILE A 140 -1.29 18.13 -35.51
CA ILE A 140 -0.34 17.04 -35.76
C ILE A 140 -0.44 16.60 -37.23
N PRO A 141 0.67 16.62 -38.01
CA PRO A 141 0.65 16.18 -39.41
C PRO A 141 0.23 14.70 -39.57
N ALA A 142 -0.41 14.35 -40.69
CA ALA A 142 -0.88 12.98 -40.93
C ALA A 142 0.27 11.96 -41.07
N GLU A 143 1.45 12.41 -41.49
CA GLU A 143 2.69 11.63 -41.49
C GLU A 143 3.24 11.33 -40.08
N ASP A 144 2.82 12.09 -39.07
CA ASP A 144 3.28 12.02 -37.69
C ASP A 144 2.39 11.15 -36.79
N MET A 145 1.44 10.37 -37.34
CA MET A 145 0.59 9.45 -36.55
C MET A 145 1.38 8.40 -35.75
N HIS A 146 2.60 8.08 -36.17
CA HIS A 146 3.53 7.23 -35.40
C HIS A 146 3.95 7.82 -34.04
N LYS A 147 3.72 9.13 -33.84
CA LYS A 147 3.94 9.87 -32.58
C LYS A 147 2.66 10.10 -31.78
N VAL A 148 1.49 9.74 -32.32
CA VAL A 148 0.22 9.77 -31.60
C VAL A 148 0.13 8.47 -30.80
N TYR A 149 -0.20 8.57 -29.52
CA TYR A 149 -0.37 7.44 -28.61
C TYR A 149 -1.78 7.49 -28.01
N CYS A 150 -2.24 6.39 -27.44
CA CYS A 150 -3.41 6.44 -26.58
C CYS A 150 -3.30 5.46 -25.42
N ASP A 151 -3.85 5.84 -24.28
CA ASP A 151 -4.17 4.87 -23.23
C ASP A 151 -5.58 4.36 -23.52
N PRO A 152 -5.75 3.08 -23.91
CA PRO A 152 -7.05 2.49 -24.11
C PRO A 152 -7.65 2.18 -22.74
N TRP A 153 -8.85 2.67 -22.48
CA TRP A 153 -9.59 2.38 -21.26
C TRP A 153 -10.85 1.59 -21.62
N THR A 154 -11.39 0.83 -20.67
CA THR A 154 -12.83 0.49 -20.68
C THR A 154 -13.63 1.76 -20.97
N ILE A 155 -14.70 1.68 -21.76
CA ILE A 155 -15.64 2.82 -21.87
C ILE A 155 -16.29 3.17 -20.52
N GLY A 156 -16.10 2.33 -19.48
CA GLY A 156 -16.71 2.46 -18.17
C GLY A 156 -18.18 2.11 -18.27
N TYR A 157 -18.99 3.10 -18.66
CA TYR A 157 -20.33 2.91 -19.18
C TYR A 157 -20.75 4.12 -20.03
N ASP A 158 -21.33 3.85 -21.20
CA ASP A 158 -21.93 4.87 -22.05
C ASP A 158 -23.33 4.42 -22.50
N HIS A 159 -24.33 5.21 -22.10
CA HIS A 159 -25.75 4.95 -22.37
C HIS A 159 -26.10 4.89 -23.87
N ARG A 160 -25.25 5.43 -24.76
CA ARG A 160 -25.42 5.36 -26.21
C ARG A 160 -25.29 3.94 -26.76
N PHE A 161 -24.56 3.07 -26.06
CA PHE A 161 -24.18 1.74 -26.53
C PHE A 161 -24.56 0.61 -25.56
N GLY A 162 -24.68 0.89 -24.26
CA GLY A 162 -25.00 -0.12 -23.24
C GLY A 162 -23.87 -1.15 -23.09
N SER A 163 -24.24 -2.43 -22.96
CA SER A 163 -23.33 -3.56 -22.71
C SER A 163 -23.37 -4.67 -23.78
N ASN A 164 -24.12 -4.46 -24.88
CA ASN A 164 -24.27 -5.48 -25.95
C ASN A 164 -23.14 -5.46 -27.00
N VAL A 165 -22.22 -4.49 -26.91
CA VAL A 165 -21.05 -4.34 -27.78
C VAL A 165 -19.86 -4.10 -26.85
N ARG A 166 -18.69 -4.72 -27.11
CA ARG A 166 -17.50 -4.59 -26.24
C ARG A 166 -16.69 -3.36 -26.64
N LEU A 167 -16.67 -2.34 -25.78
CA LEU A 167 -16.15 -1.01 -26.13
C LEU A 167 -15.02 -0.52 -25.24
N GLN A 168 -14.05 0.10 -25.89
CA GLN A 168 -12.98 0.87 -25.25
C GLN A 168 -13.06 2.35 -25.65
N GLN A 169 -12.58 3.24 -24.80
CA GLN A 169 -12.38 4.65 -25.10
C GLN A 169 -10.88 4.95 -25.11
N ALA A 170 -10.37 5.58 -26.16
CA ALA A 170 -8.97 5.92 -26.28
C ALA A 170 -8.72 7.32 -25.71
N LEU A 171 -7.89 7.42 -24.66
CA LEU A 171 -7.40 8.70 -24.14
C LEU A 171 -6.17 9.09 -24.96
N MET A 172 -6.31 10.11 -25.82
CA MET A 172 -5.33 10.40 -26.87
C MET A 172 -4.21 11.32 -26.37
N TYR A 173 -2.97 11.02 -26.73
CA TYR A 173 -1.77 11.79 -26.40
C TYR A 173 -0.83 11.89 -27.61
N TYR A 174 0.19 12.74 -27.47
CA TYR A 174 1.26 12.90 -28.47
C TYR A 174 2.65 12.81 -27.82
N ARG A 175 3.65 12.38 -28.58
CA ARG A 175 5.05 12.37 -28.16
C ARG A 175 5.92 13.03 -29.25
N PRO A 176 6.39 14.27 -29.07
CA PRO A 176 7.28 14.92 -30.04
C PRO A 176 8.52 14.09 -30.38
N HIS A 177 9.07 13.40 -29.37
CA HIS A 177 10.08 12.35 -29.45
C HIS A 177 9.60 11.09 -28.69
N VAL A 178 9.98 9.89 -29.10
CA VAL A 178 9.48 8.61 -28.53
C VAL A 178 9.67 8.48 -27.00
N ASP A 179 10.76 9.05 -26.48
CA ASP A 179 11.11 9.09 -25.05
C ASP A 179 10.41 10.20 -24.25
N ASP A 180 9.54 11.01 -24.88
CA ASP A 180 8.83 12.09 -24.19
C ASP A 180 7.66 11.56 -23.36
N CYS A 181 7.42 12.18 -22.20
CA CYS A 181 6.26 11.92 -21.36
C CYS A 181 4.97 12.38 -22.06
N GLN A 182 4.24 11.43 -22.66
CA GLN A 182 3.03 11.68 -23.47
C GLN A 182 1.95 12.47 -22.72
N TYR A 183 1.88 12.31 -21.40
CA TYR A 183 0.95 13.01 -20.51
C TYR A 183 1.15 14.53 -20.49
N SER A 184 2.26 15.03 -21.03
CA SER A 184 2.51 16.47 -21.22
C SER A 184 1.83 17.04 -22.48
N PHE A 185 1.33 16.16 -23.36
CA PHE A 185 0.71 16.51 -24.63
C PHE A 185 -0.61 15.72 -24.85
N PRO A 186 -1.58 15.80 -23.92
CA PRO A 186 -2.91 15.24 -24.14
C PRO A 186 -3.60 15.94 -25.33
N LEU A 187 -4.42 15.17 -26.06
CA LEU A 187 -5.28 15.69 -27.12
C LEU A 187 -6.72 15.83 -26.62
N ASP A 188 -7.53 16.57 -27.37
CA ASP A 188 -8.82 17.07 -26.89
C ASP A 188 -10.02 16.18 -27.20
N PHE A 189 -9.88 15.20 -28.09
CA PHE A 189 -10.92 14.28 -28.54
C PHE A 189 -10.71 12.84 -28.03
N CYS A 190 -11.78 12.04 -27.99
CA CYS A 190 -11.77 10.67 -27.45
C CYS A 190 -12.47 9.67 -28.40
N PRO A 191 -11.71 8.87 -29.17
CA PRO A 191 -12.23 7.79 -30.01
C PRO A 191 -12.85 6.65 -29.19
N ILE A 192 -13.90 6.03 -29.73
CA ILE A 192 -14.56 4.84 -29.20
C ILE A 192 -14.31 3.67 -30.13
N PHE A 193 -13.67 2.62 -29.61
CA PHE A 193 -13.25 1.42 -30.32
C PHE A 193 -14.18 0.24 -30.01
N ASP A 194 -14.61 -0.47 -31.05
CA ASP A 194 -15.35 -1.74 -30.96
C ASP A 194 -14.37 -2.92 -31.05
N ALA A 195 -14.30 -3.73 -29.99
CA ALA A 195 -13.32 -4.82 -29.87
C ALA A 195 -13.69 -6.11 -30.62
N ASP A 196 -14.93 -6.26 -31.10
CA ASP A 196 -15.35 -7.38 -31.95
C ASP A 196 -15.19 -7.03 -33.43
N ARG A 197 -15.51 -5.78 -33.80
CA ARG A 197 -15.35 -5.27 -35.18
C ARG A 197 -13.95 -4.74 -35.50
N GLN A 198 -13.15 -4.46 -34.48
CA GLN A 198 -11.82 -3.85 -34.57
C GLN A 198 -11.78 -2.50 -35.31
N GLU A 199 -12.78 -1.64 -35.07
CA GLU A 199 -12.93 -0.33 -35.74
C GLU A 199 -13.27 0.80 -34.77
N ILE A 200 -13.06 2.06 -35.20
CA ILE A 200 -13.52 3.26 -34.47
C ILE A 200 -14.96 3.58 -34.87
N ILE A 201 -15.89 3.35 -33.95
CA ILE A 201 -17.34 3.53 -34.19
C ILE A 201 -17.82 4.97 -33.91
N HIS A 202 -17.09 5.72 -33.08
CA HIS A 202 -17.44 7.09 -32.71
C HIS A 202 -16.19 7.87 -32.27
N ILE A 203 -16.24 9.20 -32.29
CA ILE A 203 -15.24 10.07 -31.68
C ILE A 203 -15.98 11.17 -30.94
N ASP A 204 -15.81 11.24 -29.62
CA ASP A 204 -16.29 12.38 -28.83
C ASP A 204 -15.33 13.56 -29.05
N ILE A 205 -15.86 14.67 -29.58
CA ILE A 205 -15.11 15.90 -29.86
C ILE A 205 -15.72 17.03 -29.01
N PRO A 206 -14.92 17.82 -28.26
CA PRO A 206 -15.44 18.90 -27.44
C PRO A 206 -15.88 20.11 -28.28
N ASP A 207 -16.86 20.86 -27.80
CA ASP A 207 -17.32 22.12 -28.41
C ASP A 207 -16.18 23.16 -28.49
N VAL A 208 -15.31 23.17 -27.47
CA VAL A 208 -14.10 24.01 -27.42
C VAL A 208 -12.89 23.16 -27.76
N ARG A 209 -12.30 23.43 -28.92
CA ARG A 209 -11.07 22.75 -29.37
C ARG A 209 -9.85 23.26 -28.61
N ARG A 210 -8.93 22.35 -28.30
CA ARG A 210 -7.68 22.57 -27.55
C ARG A 210 -6.54 21.88 -28.33
N PRO A 211 -5.87 22.58 -29.25
CA PRO A 211 -4.77 22.02 -30.04
C PRO A 211 -3.60 21.53 -29.17
N VAL A 212 -2.77 20.64 -29.72
CA VAL A 212 -1.65 20.04 -28.97
C VAL A 212 -0.72 21.10 -28.38
N SER A 213 -0.31 20.90 -27.12
CA SER A 213 0.53 21.87 -26.41
C SER A 213 1.87 22.07 -27.12
N LYS A 214 2.34 23.33 -27.14
CA LYS A 214 3.66 23.74 -27.65
C LYS A 214 4.65 24.01 -26.52
N ALA A 215 4.34 23.58 -25.30
CA ALA A 215 5.28 23.56 -24.20
C ALA A 215 6.47 22.64 -24.51
N LYS A 216 7.54 22.74 -23.72
CA LYS A 216 8.66 21.81 -23.82
C LYS A 216 8.22 20.43 -23.27
N PRO A 217 8.85 19.32 -23.69
CA PRO A 217 8.68 18.05 -22.98
C PRO A 217 9.08 18.19 -21.51
N ASN A 218 8.27 17.63 -20.61
CA ASN A 218 8.55 17.55 -19.19
C ASN A 218 8.85 16.10 -18.84
N ASN A 219 10.13 15.72 -18.88
CA ASN A 219 10.59 14.33 -18.89
C ASN A 219 11.38 14.00 -17.61
N TYR A 220 11.17 12.79 -17.07
CA TYR A 220 11.78 12.31 -15.83
C TYR A 220 12.95 11.33 -16.05
N HIS A 221 13.27 10.98 -17.30
CA HIS A 221 14.34 10.04 -17.62
C HIS A 221 15.74 10.63 -17.38
N PRO A 222 16.76 9.80 -17.05
CA PRO A 222 18.10 10.29 -16.70
C PRO A 222 18.75 11.26 -17.69
N ALA A 223 18.58 11.03 -19.00
CA ALA A 223 19.13 11.93 -20.02
C ALA A 223 18.54 13.35 -19.95
N SER A 224 17.27 13.48 -19.57
CA SER A 224 16.60 14.77 -19.39
C SER A 224 17.06 15.48 -18.12
N ILE A 225 17.17 14.75 -16.99
CA ILE A 225 17.63 15.32 -15.72
C ILE A 225 19.10 15.76 -15.79
N GLU A 226 19.96 15.00 -16.47
CA GLU A 226 21.36 15.39 -16.72
C GLU A 226 21.47 16.65 -17.58
N ALA A 227 20.55 16.87 -18.52
CA ALA A 227 20.51 18.10 -19.33
C ALA A 227 20.07 19.34 -18.52
N GLU A 228 19.35 19.16 -17.40
CA GLU A 228 18.85 20.25 -16.55
C GLU A 228 19.71 20.52 -15.30
N GLY A 229 20.84 19.84 -15.15
CA GLY A 229 21.81 20.09 -14.06
C GLY A 229 22.29 18.85 -13.31
N GLY A 230 21.74 17.67 -13.63
CA GLY A 230 22.20 16.39 -13.10
C GLY A 230 21.63 16.00 -11.73
N TYR A 231 21.90 14.75 -11.35
CA TYR A 231 21.42 14.18 -10.09
C TYR A 231 22.22 14.65 -8.87
N ARG A 232 21.61 14.54 -7.69
CA ARG A 232 22.26 14.80 -6.39
C ARG A 232 23.41 13.81 -6.16
N THR A 233 24.59 14.31 -5.83
CA THR A 233 25.82 13.52 -5.67
C THR A 233 26.17 13.21 -4.20
N ASP A 234 25.37 13.66 -3.24
CA ASP A 234 25.59 13.51 -1.80
C ASP A 234 24.87 12.31 -1.17
N ILE A 235 24.02 11.61 -1.93
CA ILE A 235 23.29 10.40 -1.51
C ILE A 235 24.28 9.25 -1.30
N LYS A 236 24.44 8.83 -0.04
CA LYS A 236 25.33 7.71 0.33
C LYS A 236 24.58 6.37 0.32
N PRO A 237 25.20 5.26 -0.10
CA PRO A 237 24.56 3.94 -0.04
C PRO A 237 24.13 3.53 1.37
N ILE A 238 22.95 2.93 1.47
CA ILE A 238 22.47 2.22 2.66
C ILE A 238 22.33 0.75 2.26
N ASN A 239 23.17 -0.11 2.84
CA ASN A 239 23.19 -1.55 2.55
C ASN A 239 22.35 -2.29 3.59
N ILE A 240 21.49 -3.20 3.14
CA ILE A 240 20.68 -4.08 3.99
C ILE A 240 21.15 -5.51 3.70
N THR A 241 21.65 -6.21 4.72
CA THR A 241 22.21 -7.56 4.57
C THR A 241 21.69 -8.49 5.66
N GLN A 242 21.55 -9.77 5.31
CA GLN A 242 21.16 -10.85 6.22
C GLN A 242 22.20 -11.98 6.10
N PRO A 243 23.36 -11.89 6.77
CA PRO A 243 24.49 -12.81 6.57
C PRO A 243 24.19 -14.25 6.98
N GLU A 244 23.25 -14.45 7.91
CA GLU A 244 22.78 -15.76 8.38
C GLU A 244 21.49 -16.22 7.66
N GLY A 245 21.08 -15.51 6.60
CA GLY A 245 19.84 -15.76 5.86
C GLY A 245 18.59 -15.16 6.51
N VAL A 246 17.43 -15.57 5.98
CA VAL A 246 16.10 -15.09 6.41
C VAL A 246 15.53 -15.93 7.55
N SER A 247 14.69 -15.30 8.37
CA SER A 247 14.01 -15.92 9.51
C SER A 247 12.60 -16.45 9.17
N PHE A 248 12.13 -16.24 7.93
CA PHE A 248 10.95 -16.91 7.41
C PHE A 248 11.35 -18.22 6.71
N LYS A 249 10.45 -19.21 6.75
CA LYS A 249 10.55 -20.45 5.98
C LYS A 249 9.40 -20.54 4.98
N ILE A 250 9.65 -21.10 3.81
CA ILE A 250 8.65 -21.26 2.75
C ILE A 250 8.51 -22.74 2.42
N GLU A 251 7.28 -23.22 2.47
CA GLU A 251 6.88 -24.59 2.20
C GLU A 251 5.76 -24.54 1.14
N GLY A 252 6.12 -24.78 -0.13
CA GLY A 252 5.23 -24.50 -1.26
C GLY A 252 4.94 -23.01 -1.35
N ARG A 253 3.68 -22.62 -1.08
CA ARG A 253 3.24 -21.21 -0.99
C ARG A 253 2.86 -20.77 0.43
N SER A 254 3.15 -21.60 1.44
CA SER A 254 2.95 -21.28 2.85
C SER A 254 4.22 -20.67 3.46
N ILE A 255 4.08 -19.55 4.17
CA ILE A 255 5.18 -18.86 4.87
C ILE A 255 5.02 -19.06 6.38
N ASN A 256 6.07 -19.57 7.02
CA ASN A 256 6.20 -19.65 8.47
C ASN A 256 7.18 -18.57 8.97
N TRP A 257 6.75 -17.61 9.78
CA TRP A 257 7.60 -16.52 10.28
C TRP A 257 7.12 -15.98 11.64
N GLN A 258 7.99 -15.96 12.65
CA GLN A 258 7.71 -15.33 13.96
C GLN A 258 6.31 -15.67 14.53
N ASN A 259 6.03 -16.98 14.63
CA ASN A 259 4.74 -17.59 15.01
C ASN A 259 3.59 -17.47 14.00
N TRP A 260 3.69 -16.64 12.96
CA TRP A 260 2.71 -16.61 11.87
C TRP A 260 2.85 -17.82 10.94
N ASN A 261 1.72 -18.30 10.45
CA ASN A 261 1.61 -19.11 9.23
C ASN A 261 0.57 -18.49 8.30
N VAL A 262 0.90 -18.34 7.02
CA VAL A 262 0.04 -17.77 5.97
C VAL A 262 0.28 -18.45 4.64
N HIS A 263 -0.79 -18.82 3.92
CA HIS A 263 -0.71 -19.25 2.52
C HIS A 263 -0.86 -18.05 1.59
N VAL A 264 0.00 -17.94 0.58
CA VAL A 264 0.02 -16.82 -0.38
C VAL A 264 -0.55 -17.25 -1.73
N GLY A 265 -1.84 -17.04 -1.94
CA GLY A 265 -2.49 -17.14 -3.24
C GLY A 265 -2.16 -15.97 -4.18
N PHE A 266 -2.53 -16.12 -5.45
CA PHE A 266 -2.52 -15.04 -6.45
C PHE A 266 -3.56 -15.35 -7.53
N ASN A 267 -4.32 -14.35 -7.99
CA ASN A 267 -5.22 -14.51 -9.13
C ASN A 267 -5.21 -13.27 -10.04
N TYR A 268 -5.83 -13.39 -11.22
CA TYR A 268 -5.78 -12.39 -12.28
C TYR A 268 -6.43 -11.05 -11.91
N LYS A 269 -7.40 -11.08 -10.99
CA LYS A 269 -8.27 -9.95 -10.65
C LYS A 269 -7.79 -9.23 -9.39
N GLU A 270 -7.61 -9.94 -8.28
CA GLU A 270 -7.27 -9.39 -6.97
C GLU A 270 -5.76 -9.19 -6.74
N GLY A 271 -4.91 -9.80 -7.58
CA GLY A 271 -3.48 -9.93 -7.29
C GLY A 271 -3.27 -10.88 -6.12
N ILE A 272 -2.58 -10.42 -5.06
CA ILE A 272 -2.33 -11.22 -3.84
C ILE A 272 -3.62 -11.52 -3.09
N VAL A 273 -3.82 -12.80 -2.78
CA VAL A 273 -4.82 -13.29 -1.83
C VAL A 273 -4.07 -14.02 -0.70
N LEU A 274 -4.38 -13.73 0.55
CA LEU A 274 -3.76 -14.40 1.70
C LEU A 274 -4.77 -15.29 2.40
N ASN A 275 -4.50 -16.60 2.46
CA ASN A 275 -5.41 -17.60 3.00
C ASN A 275 -4.85 -18.26 4.27
N ASN A 276 -5.74 -18.83 5.09
CA ASN A 276 -5.42 -19.59 6.30
C ASN A 276 -4.39 -18.92 7.23
N ILE A 277 -4.63 -17.66 7.58
CA ILE A 277 -3.74 -16.88 8.45
C ILE A 277 -3.95 -17.33 9.90
N THR A 278 -2.90 -17.90 10.48
CA THR A 278 -2.87 -18.40 11.87
C THR A 278 -1.67 -17.88 12.64
N TYR A 279 -1.75 -17.94 13.97
CA TYR A 279 -0.66 -17.58 14.89
C TYR A 279 -0.45 -18.67 15.93
N ASN A 280 0.80 -19.10 16.10
CA ASN A 280 1.22 -20.09 17.09
C ASN A 280 1.41 -19.43 18.48
N ASP A 281 0.35 -19.42 19.28
CA ASP A 281 0.38 -19.00 20.68
C ASP A 281 0.93 -20.14 21.55
N LYS A 282 2.26 -20.27 21.56
CA LYS A 282 3.04 -21.16 22.44
C LYS A 282 2.65 -22.64 22.36
N GLY A 283 2.57 -23.14 21.13
CA GLY A 283 2.14 -24.51 20.82
C GLY A 283 0.65 -24.62 20.45
N THR A 284 -0.15 -23.59 20.73
CA THR A 284 -1.55 -23.54 20.28
C THR A 284 -1.62 -22.72 18.99
N VAL A 285 -1.80 -23.39 17.85
CA VAL A 285 -2.09 -22.70 16.58
C VAL A 285 -3.53 -22.16 16.63
N ARG A 286 -3.67 -20.84 16.51
CA ARG A 286 -4.96 -20.15 16.60
C ARG A 286 -5.27 -19.45 15.29
N PRO A 287 -6.43 -19.69 14.66
CA PRO A 287 -6.80 -19.01 13.43
C PRO A 287 -7.12 -17.53 13.70
N ILE A 288 -6.93 -16.69 12.67
CA ILE A 288 -7.21 -15.26 12.72
C ILE A 288 -8.06 -14.85 11.51
N PHE A 289 -7.58 -15.11 10.29
CA PHE A 289 -8.31 -14.82 9.05
C PHE A 289 -8.31 -16.04 8.13
N TYR A 290 -9.46 -16.39 7.58
CA TYR A 290 -9.57 -17.41 6.55
C TYR A 290 -9.04 -16.91 5.20
N ARG A 291 -9.35 -15.64 4.86
CA ARG A 291 -8.96 -14.97 3.61
C ARG A 291 -8.84 -13.45 3.80
N LEU A 292 -7.80 -12.84 3.23
CA LEU A 292 -7.65 -11.39 3.05
C LEU A 292 -7.32 -11.08 1.59
N SER A 293 -7.95 -10.07 1.00
CA SER A 293 -7.61 -9.56 -0.34
C SER A 293 -8.11 -8.13 -0.57
N LEU A 294 -7.55 -7.46 -1.58
CA LEU A 294 -8.22 -6.35 -2.25
C LEU A 294 -9.18 -6.95 -3.27
N ALA A 295 -10.49 -6.80 -3.04
CA ALA A 295 -11.51 -7.48 -3.84
C ALA A 295 -12.05 -6.61 -5.00
N GLU A 296 -11.91 -5.28 -4.88
CA GLU A 296 -12.22 -4.32 -5.94
C GLU A 296 -11.57 -2.97 -5.63
N MET A 297 -11.51 -2.08 -6.62
CA MET A 297 -11.33 -0.64 -6.39
C MET A 297 -12.17 0.20 -7.36
N VAL A 298 -12.23 1.51 -7.15
CA VAL A 298 -12.82 2.47 -8.09
C VAL A 298 -12.06 3.81 -8.04
N VAL A 299 -11.80 4.39 -9.21
CA VAL A 299 -11.04 5.65 -9.38
C VAL A 299 -11.90 6.74 -10.03
N PRO A 300 -12.91 7.30 -9.32
CA PRO A 300 -13.85 8.26 -9.91
C PRO A 300 -13.25 9.66 -10.06
N TYR A 301 -13.29 10.19 -11.27
CA TYR A 301 -12.88 11.56 -11.58
C TYR A 301 -14.03 12.57 -11.36
N GLY A 302 -13.65 13.79 -10.97
CA GLY A 302 -14.56 14.86 -10.54
C GLY A 302 -14.92 15.92 -11.58
N ASN A 303 -14.37 15.86 -12.81
CA ASN A 303 -14.75 16.80 -13.87
C ASN A 303 -16.10 16.38 -14.50
N PRO A 304 -17.14 17.23 -14.48
CA PRO A 304 -18.46 16.92 -15.00
C PRO A 304 -18.62 17.06 -16.53
N GLU A 305 -17.65 17.62 -17.24
CA GLU A 305 -17.71 17.79 -18.70
C GLU A 305 -17.66 16.45 -19.43
N HIS A 306 -18.41 16.32 -20.53
CA HIS A 306 -18.37 15.11 -21.37
C HIS A 306 -17.07 15.07 -22.17
N PRO A 307 -16.35 13.93 -22.23
CA PRO A 307 -16.74 12.58 -21.80
C PRO A 307 -16.25 12.15 -20.40
N HIS A 308 -15.74 13.06 -19.57
CA HIS A 308 -14.98 12.71 -18.37
C HIS A 308 -15.79 11.98 -17.29
N GLN A 309 -17.12 12.03 -17.32
CA GLN A 309 -17.97 11.20 -16.46
C GLN A 309 -17.73 9.69 -16.64
N ARG A 310 -17.12 9.25 -17.76
CA ARG A 310 -16.71 7.86 -18.01
C ARG A 310 -15.40 7.46 -17.34
N LYS A 311 -14.61 8.42 -16.83
CA LYS A 311 -13.39 8.15 -16.06
C LYS A 311 -13.76 7.79 -14.62
N HIS A 312 -14.05 6.52 -14.39
CA HIS A 312 -14.31 5.95 -13.06
C HIS A 312 -13.94 4.46 -13.05
N ALA A 313 -12.70 4.17 -13.46
CA ALA A 313 -12.23 2.81 -13.66
C ALA A 313 -12.30 1.97 -12.38
N PHE A 314 -12.75 0.73 -12.52
CA PHE A 314 -12.68 -0.29 -11.48
C PHE A 314 -11.48 -1.18 -11.77
N ASP A 315 -10.27 -0.73 -11.43
CA ASP A 315 -9.03 -1.28 -12.00
C ASP A 315 -8.90 -2.81 -11.82
N LEU A 316 -9.35 -3.36 -10.69
CA LEU A 316 -9.39 -4.81 -10.44
C LEU A 316 -10.51 -5.47 -11.27
N GLY A 317 -11.74 -4.95 -11.21
CA GLY A 317 -12.90 -5.49 -11.92
C GLY A 317 -12.82 -5.44 -13.45
N GLU A 318 -12.19 -4.41 -14.01
CA GLU A 318 -12.15 -4.05 -15.43
C GLU A 318 -10.83 -4.37 -16.13
N TYR A 319 -9.69 -4.48 -15.42
CA TYR A 319 -8.36 -4.80 -16.01
C TYR A 319 -7.61 -5.92 -15.27
N GLY A 320 -7.77 -6.01 -13.94
CA GLY A 320 -7.23 -7.06 -13.08
C GLY A 320 -5.84 -6.76 -12.52
N GLY A 321 -5.74 -6.56 -11.20
CA GLY A 321 -4.48 -6.26 -10.52
C GLY A 321 -3.42 -7.36 -10.67
N GLY A 322 -3.84 -8.60 -10.90
CA GLY A 322 -2.94 -9.71 -11.23
C GLY A 322 -2.44 -9.67 -12.67
N TYR A 323 -3.30 -9.33 -13.64
CA TYR A 323 -2.90 -9.16 -15.06
C TYR A 323 -1.99 -7.94 -15.27
N MET A 324 -2.22 -6.86 -14.52
CA MET A 324 -1.44 -5.63 -14.54
C MET A 324 -0.14 -5.71 -13.71
N THR A 325 0.12 -6.82 -12.99
CA THR A 325 1.25 -6.90 -12.06
C THR A 325 2.60 -6.85 -12.81
N ASN A 326 3.53 -6.08 -12.28
CA ASN A 326 4.88 -5.97 -12.85
C ASN A 326 5.72 -7.21 -12.51
N SER A 327 6.79 -7.44 -13.29
CA SER A 327 7.85 -8.37 -12.92
C SER A 327 8.89 -7.65 -12.06
N LEU A 328 8.89 -7.90 -10.75
CA LEU A 328 9.68 -7.13 -9.79
C LEU A 328 11.18 -7.48 -9.84
N SER A 329 12.03 -6.45 -9.83
CA SER A 329 13.48 -6.56 -9.99
C SER A 329 14.24 -6.49 -8.66
N LEU A 330 15.18 -7.41 -8.48
CA LEU A 330 16.01 -7.52 -7.28
C LEU A 330 16.87 -6.26 -7.08
N GLY A 331 16.75 -5.63 -5.92
CA GLY A 331 17.52 -4.43 -5.56
C GLY A 331 16.93 -3.11 -6.08
N CYS A 332 15.88 -3.16 -6.90
CA CYS A 332 15.14 -1.98 -7.38
C CYS A 332 13.84 -1.84 -6.58
N ASP A 333 12.83 -2.67 -6.87
CA ASP A 333 11.50 -2.61 -6.24
C ASP A 333 11.52 -3.19 -4.82
N CYS A 334 12.36 -4.19 -4.61
CA CYS A 334 12.54 -4.88 -3.34
C CYS A 334 14.01 -4.96 -2.93
N LYS A 335 14.31 -4.59 -1.68
CA LYS A 335 15.66 -4.38 -1.17
C LYS A 335 15.95 -5.19 0.09
N GLY A 336 16.98 -6.03 0.05
CA GLY A 336 17.37 -6.94 1.13
C GLY A 336 17.56 -8.36 0.61
N ALA A 337 17.32 -9.36 1.46
CA ALA A 337 17.24 -10.75 1.05
C ALA A 337 15.81 -11.08 0.62
N ILE A 338 15.58 -11.21 -0.69
CA ILE A 338 14.24 -11.33 -1.29
C ILE A 338 13.98 -12.77 -1.76
N HIS A 339 12.80 -13.29 -1.44
CA HIS A 339 12.22 -14.44 -2.12
C HIS A 339 11.11 -13.95 -3.08
N TYR A 340 11.00 -14.59 -4.24
CA TYR A 340 10.00 -14.23 -5.26
C TYR A 340 9.09 -15.40 -5.58
N MET A 341 7.82 -15.12 -5.83
CA MET A 341 6.88 -16.08 -6.43
C MET A 341 6.37 -15.56 -7.78
N ASP A 342 6.25 -16.47 -8.75
CA ASP A 342 5.67 -16.19 -10.06
C ASP A 342 4.14 -16.28 -10.02
N ALA A 343 3.51 -15.69 -11.03
CA ALA A 343 2.07 -15.82 -11.33
C ALA A 343 1.87 -16.42 -12.73
N ALA A 344 0.94 -17.37 -12.87
CA ALA A 344 0.60 -18.01 -14.14
C ALA A 344 -0.82 -17.65 -14.56
N PHE A 345 -1.01 -17.38 -15.85
CA PHE A 345 -2.27 -16.92 -16.44
C PHE A 345 -2.52 -17.57 -17.81
N VAL A 346 -3.70 -17.31 -18.37
CA VAL A 346 -4.04 -17.62 -19.76
C VAL A 346 -3.87 -16.37 -20.63
N ASN A 347 -3.39 -16.53 -21.86
CA ASN A 347 -3.49 -15.53 -22.92
C ASN A 347 -4.78 -15.71 -23.75
N ARG A 348 -5.08 -14.77 -24.67
CA ARG A 348 -6.30 -14.83 -25.48
C ARG A 348 -6.44 -16.12 -26.29
N ALA A 349 -5.33 -16.73 -26.70
CA ALA A 349 -5.28 -17.98 -27.46
C ALA A 349 -5.39 -19.26 -26.60
N GLY A 350 -5.61 -19.15 -25.29
CA GLY A 350 -5.72 -20.31 -24.40
C GLY A 350 -4.37 -20.92 -23.97
N GLN A 351 -3.25 -20.29 -24.30
CA GLN A 351 -1.92 -20.74 -23.89
C GLN A 351 -1.57 -20.17 -22.53
N SER A 352 -0.79 -20.89 -21.71
CA SER A 352 -0.37 -20.35 -20.43
C SER A 352 0.81 -19.38 -20.55
N THR A 353 0.70 -18.24 -19.87
CA THR A 353 1.75 -17.23 -19.71
C THR A 353 2.19 -17.17 -18.26
N THR A 354 3.36 -16.59 -17.98
CA THR A 354 3.88 -16.46 -16.62
C THR A 354 4.51 -15.09 -16.44
N ILE A 355 4.01 -14.33 -15.46
CA ILE A 355 4.67 -13.11 -14.98
C ILE A 355 5.68 -13.54 -13.93
N LYS A 356 6.96 -13.30 -14.23
CA LYS A 356 8.07 -13.66 -13.35
C LYS A 356 8.18 -12.67 -12.21
N ASN A 357 8.55 -13.13 -11.03
CA ASN A 357 8.79 -12.25 -9.87
C ASN A 357 7.58 -11.37 -9.52
N ALA A 358 6.35 -11.84 -9.76
CA ALA A 358 5.11 -11.09 -9.56
C ALA A 358 4.87 -10.71 -8.08
N ILE A 359 5.28 -11.58 -7.16
CA ILE A 359 5.21 -11.35 -5.71
C ILE A 359 6.62 -11.30 -5.15
N CYS A 360 6.90 -10.30 -4.34
CA CYS A 360 8.09 -10.13 -3.52
C CYS A 360 7.80 -10.46 -2.06
N ILE A 361 8.69 -11.23 -1.42
CA ILE A 361 8.60 -11.62 -0.01
C ILE A 361 9.96 -11.36 0.65
N HIS A 362 9.97 -10.54 1.70
CA HIS A 362 11.16 -10.27 2.50
C HIS A 362 10.80 -9.83 3.92
N GLU A 363 11.80 -9.67 4.77
CA GLU A 363 11.63 -9.12 6.12
C GLU A 363 12.52 -7.89 6.33
N GLU A 364 12.00 -6.92 7.07
CA GLU A 364 12.65 -5.64 7.35
C GLU A 364 12.71 -5.36 8.85
N ASP A 365 13.63 -4.48 9.22
CA ASP A 365 13.60 -3.83 10.54
C ASP A 365 12.38 -2.89 10.64
N ALA A 366 11.74 -2.87 11.82
CA ALA A 366 10.58 -2.06 12.13
C ALA A 366 10.82 -1.13 13.34
N GLY A 367 12.08 -0.76 13.62
CA GLY A 367 12.43 0.11 14.74
C GLY A 367 12.34 -0.58 16.10
N ILE A 368 11.65 0.05 17.06
CA ILE A 368 11.49 -0.46 18.43
C ILE A 368 10.15 -1.21 18.54
N LEU A 369 10.20 -2.48 18.96
CA LEU A 369 9.01 -3.28 19.28
C LEU A 369 8.48 -2.94 20.66
N PHE A 370 9.37 -2.90 21.66
CA PHE A 370 9.09 -2.35 22.98
C PHE A 370 10.37 -1.89 23.69
N LYS A 371 10.20 -0.96 24.64
CA LYS A 371 11.26 -0.45 25.50
C LYS A 371 10.69 -0.04 26.86
N HIS A 372 11.44 -0.27 27.93
CA HIS A 372 11.20 0.34 29.24
C HIS A 372 12.52 0.63 29.96
N THR A 373 12.55 1.69 30.77
CA THR A 373 13.68 2.08 31.61
C THR A 373 13.16 2.52 32.98
N ASP A 374 13.70 1.99 34.07
CA ASP A 374 13.40 2.48 35.43
C ASP A 374 14.36 3.63 35.78
N PHE A 375 13.80 4.80 36.08
CA PHE A 375 14.56 6.01 36.44
C PHE A 375 15.29 5.92 37.78
N ARG A 376 15.04 4.89 38.59
CA ARG A 376 15.61 4.73 39.94
C ARG A 376 17.04 4.20 39.92
N ASP A 377 17.37 3.38 38.92
CA ASP A 377 18.64 2.67 38.77
C ASP A 377 19.13 2.59 37.31
N ASP A 378 18.43 3.22 36.36
CA ASP A 378 18.69 3.17 34.92
C ASP A 378 18.67 1.74 34.31
N SER A 379 18.07 0.75 35.00
CA SER A 379 17.80 -0.57 34.44
C SER A 379 16.85 -0.47 33.23
N VAL A 380 17.14 -1.20 32.16
CA VAL A 380 16.49 -0.98 30.86
C VAL A 380 16.38 -2.28 30.06
N ILE A 381 15.24 -2.44 29.38
CA ILE A 381 15.03 -3.45 28.34
C ILE A 381 14.64 -2.77 27.03
N VAL A 382 15.24 -3.20 25.92
CA VAL A 382 14.96 -2.72 24.56
C VAL A 382 14.92 -3.91 23.60
N THR A 383 13.83 -4.03 22.85
CA THR A 383 13.66 -5.04 21.80
C THR A 383 13.34 -4.35 20.48
N ARG A 384 14.11 -4.68 19.43
CA ARG A 384 13.82 -4.21 18.06
C ARG A 384 12.67 -5.00 17.43
N GLY A 385 11.92 -4.34 16.58
CA GLY A 385 10.85 -4.95 15.80
C GLY A 385 11.35 -5.39 14.43
N ARG A 386 10.75 -6.46 13.92
CA ARG A 386 10.86 -6.89 12.53
C ARG A 386 9.46 -7.06 11.95
N LYS A 387 9.34 -6.86 10.65
CA LYS A 387 8.11 -7.07 9.87
C LYS A 387 8.39 -7.99 8.68
N LEU A 388 7.51 -8.94 8.40
CA LEU A 388 7.46 -9.68 7.14
C LEU A 388 6.61 -8.87 6.16
N ILE A 389 7.04 -8.76 4.91
CA ILE A 389 6.36 -8.06 3.84
C ILE A 389 6.10 -9.05 2.70
N ILE A 390 4.87 -9.04 2.18
CA ILE A 390 4.42 -9.78 1.00
C ILE A 390 3.80 -8.75 0.06
N SER A 391 4.43 -8.46 -1.08
CA SER A 391 4.03 -7.34 -1.93
C SER A 391 3.97 -7.68 -3.42
N HIS A 392 3.14 -6.93 -4.14
CA HIS A 392 3.16 -6.83 -5.59
C HIS A 392 2.98 -5.36 -6.00
N ILE A 393 3.37 -5.03 -7.21
CA ILE A 393 3.15 -3.71 -7.82
C ILE A 393 2.43 -3.95 -9.14
N PHE A 394 1.38 -3.19 -9.43
CA PHE A 394 0.68 -3.27 -10.71
C PHE A 394 0.50 -1.89 -11.36
N THR A 395 0.56 -1.86 -12.70
CA THR A 395 0.44 -0.62 -13.51
C THR A 395 -0.92 -0.59 -14.21
N ALA A 396 -1.77 0.36 -13.84
CA ALA A 396 -3.03 0.65 -14.51
C ALA A 396 -2.84 1.86 -15.45
N ALA A 397 -2.33 1.58 -16.65
CA ALA A 397 -1.92 2.56 -17.66
C ALA A 397 -0.94 3.64 -17.13
N ASN A 398 -1.47 4.72 -16.55
CA ASN A 398 -0.70 5.85 -16.04
C ASN A 398 -0.31 5.73 -14.56
N TYR A 399 -1.05 4.94 -13.75
CA TYR A 399 -0.79 4.80 -12.30
C TYR A 399 -0.09 3.48 -11.95
N GLU A 400 0.82 3.54 -10.98
CA GLU A 400 1.37 2.39 -10.27
C GLU A 400 0.77 2.28 -8.86
N TYR A 401 0.36 1.05 -8.51
CA TYR A 401 -0.16 0.70 -7.20
C TYR A 401 0.75 -0.32 -6.52
N CYS A 402 1.50 0.14 -5.51
CA CYS A 402 2.40 -0.73 -4.74
C CYS A 402 1.66 -1.26 -3.51
N VAL A 403 1.27 -2.54 -3.51
CA VAL A 403 0.47 -3.17 -2.46
C VAL A 403 1.35 -4.01 -1.54
N TYR A 404 1.38 -3.69 -0.25
CA TYR A 404 2.20 -4.35 0.77
C TYR A 404 1.34 -4.94 1.90
N TRP A 405 1.33 -6.26 2.02
CA TRP A 405 0.81 -6.96 3.20
C TRP A 405 1.94 -7.16 4.20
N ILE A 406 1.75 -6.67 5.42
CA ILE A 406 2.81 -6.55 6.42
C ILE A 406 2.39 -7.25 7.72
N PHE A 407 3.18 -8.23 8.16
CA PHE A 407 2.96 -8.97 9.41
C PHE A 407 3.97 -8.53 10.47
N HIS A 408 3.50 -8.21 11.66
CA HIS A 408 4.31 -7.70 12.77
C HIS A 408 4.47 -8.73 13.90
N GLN A 409 5.56 -8.65 14.66
CA GLN A 409 5.82 -9.52 15.81
C GLN A 409 4.84 -9.29 17.00
N ASP A 410 4.13 -8.16 17.06
CA ASP A 410 3.10 -7.91 18.10
C ASP A 410 1.74 -8.59 17.78
N GLY A 411 1.65 -9.30 16.66
CA GLY A 411 0.42 -9.91 16.15
C GLY A 411 -0.42 -8.98 15.26
N THR A 412 0.01 -7.75 14.98
CA THR A 412 -0.68 -6.88 14.01
C THR A 412 -0.45 -7.37 12.57
N VAL A 413 -1.52 -7.40 11.77
CA VAL A 413 -1.44 -7.40 10.29
C VAL A 413 -1.70 -5.97 9.82
N GLN A 414 -0.95 -5.50 8.83
CA GLN A 414 -1.07 -4.19 8.22
C GLN A 414 -1.22 -4.36 6.70
N LEU A 415 -2.07 -3.54 6.09
CA LEU A 415 -2.08 -3.33 4.65
C LEU A 415 -1.61 -1.89 4.41
N GLU A 416 -0.58 -1.74 3.59
CA GLU A 416 -0.07 -0.45 3.12
C GLU A 416 -0.16 -0.43 1.59
N ILE A 417 -0.71 0.64 1.02
CA ILE A 417 -0.72 0.90 -0.42
C ILE A 417 0.04 2.21 -0.64
N LYS A 418 0.90 2.25 -1.66
CA LYS A 418 1.51 3.48 -2.15
C LYS A 418 1.04 3.73 -3.58
N LEU A 419 0.53 4.93 -3.83
CA LEU A 419 0.18 5.41 -5.16
C LEU A 419 1.40 6.14 -5.72
N THR A 420 1.82 5.82 -6.93
CA THR A 420 2.92 6.47 -7.65
C THR A 420 2.63 6.40 -9.15
N GLY A 421 3.52 6.91 -10.00
CA GLY A 421 3.33 6.90 -11.45
C GLY A 421 2.97 8.29 -11.94
N ILE A 422 2.10 8.39 -12.94
CA ILE A 422 1.82 9.66 -13.64
C ILE A 422 0.33 10.00 -13.52
N LEU A 423 0.02 11.28 -13.35
CA LEU A 423 -1.36 11.77 -13.35
C LEU A 423 -2.06 11.47 -14.68
N ASN A 424 -3.37 11.16 -14.62
CA ASN A 424 -4.19 11.21 -15.82
C ASN A 424 -4.46 12.67 -16.21
N THR A 425 -4.10 13.05 -17.44
CA THR A 425 -4.17 14.44 -17.91
C THR A 425 -5.14 14.62 -19.07
N TYR A 426 -5.62 15.86 -19.23
CA TYR A 426 -6.42 16.30 -20.37
C TYR A 426 -5.93 17.67 -20.85
N ALA A 427 -6.17 17.98 -22.12
CA ALA A 427 -5.73 19.24 -22.71
C ALA A 427 -6.45 20.44 -22.07
N MET A 428 -5.76 21.58 -21.97
CA MET A 428 -6.39 22.88 -21.74
C MET A 428 -5.75 23.97 -22.58
N ASN A 429 -6.53 24.99 -22.95
CA ASN A 429 -6.05 26.18 -23.61
C ASN A 429 -5.35 27.12 -22.60
N PRO A 430 -4.39 27.97 -23.04
CA PRO A 430 -3.74 28.93 -22.16
C PRO A 430 -4.72 29.89 -21.48
N GLY A 431 -4.75 29.87 -20.14
CA GLY A 431 -5.66 30.71 -19.34
C GLY A 431 -7.11 30.22 -19.29
N GLU A 432 -7.37 28.97 -19.70
CA GLU A 432 -8.65 28.29 -19.45
C GLU A 432 -8.84 28.05 -17.94
N ASP A 433 -10.08 28.20 -17.45
CA ASP A 433 -10.42 27.98 -16.03
C ASP A 433 -10.77 26.51 -15.82
N THR A 434 -10.11 25.84 -14.88
CA THR A 434 -10.41 24.43 -14.52
C THR A 434 -11.71 24.31 -13.71
N HIS A 435 -12.32 25.44 -13.34
CA HIS A 435 -13.55 25.55 -12.54
C HIS A 435 -13.47 24.83 -11.18
N GLY A 436 -12.25 24.57 -10.68
CA GLY A 436 -11.99 23.82 -9.46
C GLY A 436 -12.10 22.29 -9.61
N TRP A 437 -12.27 21.76 -10.83
CA TRP A 437 -12.36 20.31 -11.10
C TRP A 437 -11.02 19.65 -11.43
N GLY A 438 -9.94 20.43 -11.48
CA GLY A 438 -8.57 19.97 -11.71
C GLY A 438 -7.56 21.11 -11.56
N THR A 439 -6.30 20.79 -11.82
CA THR A 439 -5.15 21.71 -11.68
C THR A 439 -4.34 21.74 -12.97
N GLU A 440 -3.93 22.93 -13.42
CA GLU A 440 -2.89 23.05 -14.45
C GLU A 440 -1.54 22.70 -13.82
N VAL A 441 -1.09 21.45 -13.99
CA VAL A 441 0.17 20.94 -13.42
C VAL A 441 1.38 21.26 -14.30
N TYR A 442 1.13 21.51 -15.58
CA TYR A 442 2.12 21.94 -16.58
C TYR A 442 1.39 22.75 -17.69
N PRO A 443 2.04 23.67 -18.43
CA PRO A 443 1.34 24.52 -19.40
C PRO A 443 0.53 23.75 -20.45
N GLY A 444 -0.79 23.91 -20.40
CA GLY A 444 -1.77 23.21 -21.26
C GLY A 444 -2.16 21.81 -20.78
N VAL A 445 -1.83 21.43 -19.55
CA VAL A 445 -2.01 20.09 -18.99
C VAL A 445 -2.88 20.17 -17.72
N ASN A 446 -4.16 19.82 -17.84
CA ASN A 446 -5.12 19.78 -16.74
C ASN A 446 -5.18 18.37 -16.14
N ALA A 447 -4.79 18.23 -14.87
CA ALA A 447 -4.97 17.00 -14.11
C ALA A 447 -6.27 17.10 -13.28
N HIS A 448 -7.26 16.27 -13.62
CA HIS A 448 -8.58 16.32 -12.98
C HIS A 448 -8.56 15.72 -11.56
N ASN A 449 -9.30 16.32 -10.63
CA ASN A 449 -9.53 15.79 -9.29
C ASN A 449 -10.14 14.38 -9.36
N HIS A 450 -9.76 13.50 -8.44
CA HIS A 450 -10.28 12.13 -8.39
C HIS A 450 -10.18 11.52 -6.99
N GLN A 451 -10.74 10.33 -6.80
CA GLN A 451 -10.51 9.50 -5.61
C GLN A 451 -9.84 8.19 -6.02
N HIS A 452 -9.10 7.54 -5.13
CA HIS A 452 -8.75 6.12 -5.26
C HIS A 452 -9.39 5.40 -4.08
N LEU A 453 -10.41 4.57 -4.32
CA LEU A 453 -11.17 3.89 -3.28
C LEU A 453 -11.06 2.37 -3.44
N PHE A 454 -10.60 1.68 -2.41
CA PHE A 454 -10.32 0.25 -2.40
C PHE A 454 -11.31 -0.51 -1.51
N CYS A 455 -11.72 -1.71 -1.91
CA CYS A 455 -12.52 -2.62 -1.09
C CYS A 455 -11.66 -3.76 -0.56
N LEU A 456 -11.26 -3.68 0.72
CA LEU A 456 -10.64 -4.78 1.45
C LEU A 456 -11.71 -5.80 1.86
N ARG A 457 -11.57 -7.04 1.39
CA ARG A 457 -12.39 -8.19 1.85
C ARG A 457 -11.68 -8.87 3.01
N ILE A 458 -12.31 -8.86 4.18
CA ILE A 458 -11.83 -9.55 5.39
C ILE A 458 -12.76 -10.71 5.69
N ASP A 459 -12.22 -11.92 5.67
CA ASP A 459 -12.90 -13.15 6.01
C ASP A 459 -12.37 -13.64 7.38
N PRO A 460 -12.95 -13.16 8.50
CA PRO A 460 -12.45 -13.45 9.83
C PRO A 460 -12.66 -14.93 10.22
N ASN A 461 -11.70 -15.46 10.96
CA ASN A 461 -11.76 -16.78 11.58
C ASN A 461 -11.15 -16.69 12.99
N ILE A 462 -11.57 -15.65 13.74
CA ILE A 462 -10.94 -15.20 14.98
C ILE A 462 -11.06 -16.27 16.05
N ASP A 463 -10.01 -17.07 16.24
CA ASP A 463 -10.01 -18.20 17.15
C ASP A 463 -11.17 -19.20 16.87
N GLY A 464 -11.66 -19.25 15.63
CA GLY A 464 -12.82 -20.02 15.16
C GLY A 464 -13.76 -19.18 14.27
N SER A 465 -14.61 -19.86 13.49
CA SER A 465 -15.38 -19.26 12.39
C SER A 465 -16.62 -18.45 12.81
N ASN A 466 -17.17 -18.72 14.00
CA ASN A 466 -18.33 -17.99 14.51
C ASN A 466 -17.89 -16.65 15.10
N ASN A 467 -18.07 -15.56 14.36
CA ASN A 467 -17.61 -14.23 14.73
C ASN A 467 -18.76 -13.22 14.67
N THR A 468 -18.58 -12.09 15.36
CA THR A 468 -19.50 -10.95 15.43
C THR A 468 -18.71 -9.66 15.23
N VAL A 469 -19.26 -8.68 14.51
CA VAL A 469 -18.66 -7.35 14.36
C VAL A 469 -19.23 -6.38 15.39
N PHE A 470 -18.34 -5.60 16.00
CA PHE A 470 -18.69 -4.47 16.87
C PHE A 470 -18.11 -3.17 16.29
N GLN A 471 -18.96 -2.17 16.06
CA GLN A 471 -18.48 -0.78 15.95
C GLN A 471 -18.03 -0.29 17.32
N VAL A 472 -16.92 0.43 17.38
CA VAL A 472 -16.34 0.95 18.62
C VAL A 472 -16.03 2.44 18.48
N ASP A 473 -16.82 3.24 19.18
CA ASP A 473 -16.73 4.69 19.25
C ASP A 473 -16.11 5.13 20.59
N ALA A 474 -15.22 6.13 20.59
CA ALA A 474 -14.84 6.82 21.83
C ALA A 474 -16.01 7.72 22.28
N ALA A 475 -16.48 7.54 23.52
CA ALA A 475 -17.64 8.23 24.06
C ALA A 475 -17.35 8.86 25.43
N GLN A 476 -17.91 10.03 25.68
CA GLN A 476 -17.89 10.67 27.00
C GLN A 476 -18.81 9.91 27.97
N GLY A 477 -18.43 9.85 29.25
CA GLY A 477 -19.27 9.29 30.30
C GLY A 477 -20.54 10.13 30.50
N ALA A 478 -21.68 9.48 30.75
CA ALA A 478 -22.99 10.13 30.77
C ALA A 478 -23.26 11.09 31.96
N GLY A 479 -22.31 11.25 32.88
CA GLY A 479 -22.44 12.17 34.01
C GLY A 479 -21.97 13.57 33.65
N GLU A 480 -22.72 14.59 34.07
CA GLU A 480 -22.34 16.00 33.97
C GLU A 480 -21.15 16.36 34.87
N VAL A 481 -20.45 17.46 34.57
CA VAL A 481 -19.39 17.98 35.45
C VAL A 481 -20.00 18.36 36.81
N GLY A 482 -19.38 17.90 37.90
CA GLY A 482 -19.91 18.08 39.26
C GLY A 482 -21.00 17.08 39.68
N SER A 483 -21.44 16.18 38.79
CA SER A 483 -22.29 15.03 39.17
C SER A 483 -21.54 14.04 40.06
N LYS A 484 -22.26 13.12 40.71
CA LYS A 484 -21.63 12.05 41.48
C LYS A 484 -20.90 11.06 40.56
N GLU A 485 -21.40 10.90 39.35
CA GLU A 485 -20.95 9.95 38.34
C GLU A 485 -19.72 10.45 37.56
N ASN A 486 -19.53 11.77 37.46
CA ASN A 486 -18.44 12.40 36.70
C ASN A 486 -18.01 13.76 37.31
N ALA A 487 -17.69 13.78 38.61
CA ALA A 487 -17.45 15.00 39.39
C ALA A 487 -16.47 16.00 38.74
N TYR A 488 -15.46 15.52 38.01
CA TYR A 488 -14.44 16.34 37.35
C TYR A 488 -14.53 16.35 35.81
N GLY A 489 -15.60 15.80 35.22
CA GLY A 489 -15.81 15.79 33.77
C GLY A 489 -14.90 14.84 32.96
N ASN A 490 -14.04 14.06 33.64
CA ASN A 490 -12.96 13.30 33.00
C ASN A 490 -13.35 11.88 32.53
N ALA A 491 -14.59 11.44 32.75
CA ALA A 491 -15.02 10.09 32.37
C ALA A 491 -15.20 9.95 30.85
N PHE A 492 -14.61 8.89 30.29
CA PHE A 492 -14.83 8.45 28.91
C PHE A 492 -14.70 6.92 28.82
N TYR A 493 -15.25 6.31 27.77
CA TYR A 493 -15.23 4.87 27.55
C TYR A 493 -15.28 4.52 26.06
N ALA A 494 -14.99 3.26 25.73
CA ALA A 494 -15.22 2.71 24.40
C ALA A 494 -16.66 2.18 24.31
N LYS A 495 -17.55 2.92 23.63
CA LYS A 495 -18.91 2.47 23.36
C LYS A 495 -18.86 1.42 22.25
N LYS A 496 -19.22 0.18 22.56
CA LYS A 496 -19.35 -0.90 21.57
C LYS A 496 -20.80 -1.03 21.15
N THR A 497 -21.07 -0.89 19.85
CA THR A 497 -22.35 -1.21 19.21
C THR A 497 -22.16 -2.55 18.50
N LYS A 498 -22.90 -3.57 18.94
CA LYS A 498 -22.90 -4.90 18.30
C LYS A 498 -23.75 -4.84 17.04
N TYR A 499 -23.27 -5.47 15.96
CA TYR A 499 -24.09 -5.71 14.78
C TYR A 499 -24.68 -7.11 14.85
N THR A 500 -26.00 -7.21 14.68
CA THR A 500 -26.76 -8.46 14.73
C THR A 500 -27.38 -8.81 13.39
N THR A 501 -27.78 -7.80 12.62
CA THR A 501 -28.30 -7.94 11.25
C THR A 501 -27.48 -7.14 10.24
N VAL A 502 -27.55 -7.54 8.96
CA VAL A 502 -26.84 -6.85 7.86
C VAL A 502 -27.17 -5.36 7.77
N SER A 503 -28.43 -4.98 8.01
CA SER A 503 -28.87 -3.57 7.96
C SER A 503 -28.22 -2.66 9.01
N GLU A 504 -27.85 -3.22 10.17
CA GLU A 504 -27.11 -2.49 11.22
C GLU A 504 -25.63 -2.29 10.85
N ALA A 505 -25.10 -3.13 9.96
CA ALA A 505 -23.68 -3.24 9.65
C ALA A 505 -23.23 -2.44 8.42
N VAL A 506 -24.01 -1.43 8.03
CA VAL A 506 -23.69 -0.47 6.98
C VAL A 506 -23.30 0.85 7.64
N ALA A 507 -22.00 1.16 7.69
CA ALA A 507 -21.50 2.25 8.53
C ALA A 507 -20.33 3.03 7.93
N ASP A 508 -20.30 4.33 8.23
CA ASP A 508 -19.22 5.24 7.86
C ASP A 508 -18.18 5.38 8.98
N TYR A 509 -16.95 5.77 8.62
CA TYR A 509 -15.96 6.24 9.59
C TYR A 509 -16.38 7.58 10.22
N ASP A 510 -16.00 7.78 11.48
CA ASP A 510 -16.18 9.02 12.21
C ASP A 510 -14.88 9.37 12.95
N GLY A 511 -14.22 10.42 12.48
CA GLY A 511 -12.99 10.93 13.10
C GLY A 511 -13.21 11.58 14.46
N ALA A 512 -14.40 12.12 14.74
CA ALA A 512 -14.69 12.79 16.02
C ALA A 512 -14.77 11.78 17.18
N THR A 513 -15.22 10.55 16.89
CA THR A 513 -15.23 9.43 17.84
C THR A 513 -14.03 8.48 17.67
N SER A 514 -13.12 8.75 16.73
CA SER A 514 -12.00 7.85 16.36
C SER A 514 -12.48 6.41 16.13
N ARG A 515 -13.57 6.27 15.35
CA ARG A 515 -14.28 5.00 15.14
C ARG A 515 -13.37 3.88 14.66
N THR A 516 -13.58 2.69 15.21
CA THR A 516 -12.91 1.45 14.80
C THR A 516 -13.93 0.31 14.77
N TRP A 517 -13.60 -0.81 14.13
CA TRP A 517 -14.45 -2.00 14.14
C TRP A 517 -13.67 -3.18 14.72
N GLU A 518 -14.34 -4.06 15.47
CA GLU A 518 -13.75 -5.26 16.05
C GLU A 518 -14.49 -6.51 15.57
N MET A 519 -13.77 -7.42 14.91
CA MET A 519 -14.25 -8.78 14.65
C MET A 519 -13.90 -9.64 15.84
N ALA A 520 -14.90 -10.23 16.49
CA ALA A 520 -14.74 -10.88 17.79
C ALA A 520 -15.43 -12.25 17.84
N ASN A 521 -14.84 -13.19 18.58
CA ASN A 521 -15.45 -14.49 18.87
C ASN A 521 -16.00 -14.48 20.29
N GLU A 522 -17.31 -14.31 20.40
CA GLU A 522 -18.00 -14.16 21.69
C GLU A 522 -18.00 -15.46 22.51
N ASN A 523 -17.75 -16.61 21.88
CA ASN A 523 -17.65 -17.92 22.54
C ASN A 523 -16.31 -18.12 23.27
N LYS A 524 -15.31 -17.25 23.03
CA LYS A 524 -13.98 -17.31 23.65
C LYS A 524 -13.66 -16.01 24.36
N LEU A 525 -13.79 -16.01 25.69
CA LEU A 525 -13.43 -14.88 26.54
C LEU A 525 -11.97 -14.93 26.97
N ASN A 526 -11.28 -13.80 26.87
CA ASN A 526 -9.98 -13.59 27.48
C ASN A 526 -10.08 -13.69 29.02
N PRO A 527 -9.29 -14.53 29.70
CA PRO A 527 -9.50 -14.83 31.11
C PRO A 527 -9.14 -13.67 32.06
N TYR A 528 -8.41 -12.65 31.62
CA TYR A 528 -8.02 -11.50 32.46
C TYR A 528 -8.91 -10.28 32.26
N SER A 529 -9.36 -10.04 31.04
CA SER A 529 -10.20 -8.88 30.70
C SER A 529 -11.69 -9.21 30.60
N HIS A 530 -12.04 -10.49 30.60
CA HIS A 530 -13.41 -11.01 30.44
C HIS A 530 -14.13 -10.46 29.21
N LYS A 531 -13.37 -10.13 28.15
CA LYS A 531 -13.88 -9.69 26.85
C LYS A 531 -13.67 -10.79 25.81
N PRO A 532 -14.55 -10.90 24.80
CA PRO A 532 -14.30 -11.71 23.61
C PRO A 532 -12.91 -11.46 23.03
N VAL A 533 -12.24 -12.53 22.58
CA VAL A 533 -11.03 -12.41 21.76
C VAL A 533 -11.39 -11.72 20.44
N SER A 534 -10.61 -10.72 20.02
CA SER A 534 -10.92 -9.94 18.81
C SER A 534 -9.69 -9.45 18.04
N TYR A 535 -9.90 -9.14 16.75
CA TYR A 535 -9.03 -8.25 16.00
C TYR A 535 -9.76 -6.95 15.69
N LYS A 536 -9.08 -5.82 15.89
CA LYS A 536 -9.57 -4.48 15.63
C LYS A 536 -9.04 -3.95 14.31
N LEU A 537 -9.94 -3.60 13.40
CA LEU A 537 -9.67 -2.73 12.26
C LEU A 537 -9.48 -1.29 12.74
N VAL A 538 -8.31 -0.73 12.46
CA VAL A 538 -7.95 0.67 12.64
C VAL A 538 -7.56 1.23 11.27
N SER A 539 -8.40 2.11 10.74
CA SER A 539 -8.25 2.76 9.43
C SER A 539 -8.68 4.23 9.58
N ARG A 540 -8.03 5.15 8.87
CA ARG A 540 -8.27 6.61 9.01
C ARG A 540 -8.44 7.31 7.66
N GLU A 541 -7.77 6.79 6.65
CA GLU A 541 -7.79 7.14 5.24
C GLU A 541 -9.11 6.60 4.64
N VAL A 542 -10.23 7.17 5.09
CA VAL A 542 -11.59 6.69 4.80
C VAL A 542 -12.46 7.85 4.30
N PRO A 543 -12.19 8.38 3.08
CA PRO A 543 -13.04 9.37 2.44
C PRO A 543 -14.41 8.76 2.09
N ARG A 544 -15.45 9.59 2.08
CA ARG A 544 -16.74 9.23 1.50
C ARG A 544 -16.63 9.24 -0.03
N LEU A 545 -17.42 8.40 -0.71
CA LEU A 545 -17.65 8.52 -2.14
C LEU A 545 -18.27 9.89 -2.46
N LEU A 546 -17.58 10.71 -3.25
CA LEU A 546 -18.01 12.06 -3.62
C LEU A 546 -19.05 12.12 -4.74
N PRO A 547 -19.04 11.23 -5.76
CA PRO A 547 -20.14 11.10 -6.71
C PRO A 547 -21.50 10.90 -6.01
N LYS A 548 -22.46 11.77 -6.35
CA LYS A 548 -23.77 11.85 -5.68
C LYS A 548 -24.57 10.56 -5.81
N GLU A 549 -25.47 10.34 -4.86
CA GLU A 549 -26.51 9.32 -4.96
C GLU A 549 -27.25 9.40 -6.31
N GLY A 550 -27.48 8.23 -6.93
CA GLY A 550 -28.07 8.11 -8.27
C GLY A 550 -27.14 8.42 -9.44
N SER A 551 -25.90 8.89 -9.22
CA SER A 551 -24.88 9.02 -10.27
C SER A 551 -24.42 7.65 -10.79
N LEU A 552 -23.81 7.64 -11.97
CA LEU A 552 -23.27 6.42 -12.58
C LEU A 552 -22.27 5.69 -11.67
N VAL A 553 -21.32 6.42 -11.08
CA VAL A 553 -20.37 5.85 -10.13
C VAL A 553 -21.10 5.32 -8.90
N TRP A 554 -22.07 6.06 -8.33
CA TRP A 554 -22.83 5.57 -7.17
C TRP A 554 -23.57 4.27 -7.46
N LYS A 555 -24.16 4.13 -8.65
CA LYS A 555 -24.87 2.91 -9.07
C LYS A 555 -23.90 1.72 -9.21
N ARG A 556 -22.77 1.89 -9.91
CA ARG A 556 -21.76 0.83 -10.13
C ARG A 556 -20.96 0.48 -8.86
N ALA A 557 -20.46 1.48 -8.14
CA ALA A 557 -19.57 1.32 -6.98
C ALA A 557 -20.34 1.12 -5.67
N GLY A 558 -21.18 0.07 -5.63
CA GLY A 558 -22.00 -0.26 -4.48
C GLY A 558 -21.24 -0.36 -3.16
N PHE A 559 -20.04 -0.95 -3.19
CA PHE A 559 -19.16 -1.09 -2.04
C PHE A 559 -18.65 0.25 -1.48
N ALA A 560 -18.46 1.26 -2.34
CA ALA A 560 -17.81 2.51 -1.95
C ALA A 560 -18.74 3.49 -1.21
N ARG A 561 -20.04 3.17 -1.15
CA ARG A 561 -21.08 4.02 -0.54
C ARG A 561 -20.88 4.24 0.96
N HIS A 562 -20.26 3.27 1.64
CA HIS A 562 -19.99 3.29 3.08
C HIS A 562 -18.62 2.71 3.41
N ALA A 563 -18.07 3.08 4.58
CA ALA A 563 -16.75 2.62 5.03
C ALA A 563 -16.72 1.12 5.37
N VAL A 564 -17.81 0.57 5.89
CA VAL A 564 -17.94 -0.85 6.26
C VAL A 564 -19.31 -1.37 5.83
N HIS A 565 -19.30 -2.56 5.23
CA HIS A 565 -20.45 -3.46 5.11
C HIS A 565 -20.08 -4.80 5.77
N VAL A 566 -21.04 -5.52 6.35
CA VAL A 566 -20.84 -6.90 6.80
C VAL A 566 -21.91 -7.79 6.18
N THR A 567 -21.49 -8.84 5.49
CA THR A 567 -22.39 -9.89 4.99
C THR A 567 -22.19 -11.16 5.80
N LYS A 568 -23.19 -12.05 5.76
CA LYS A 568 -22.98 -13.45 6.13
C LYS A 568 -22.11 -14.11 5.05
N TYR A 569 -21.21 -15.01 5.44
CA TYR A 569 -20.36 -15.73 4.51
C TYR A 569 -21.18 -16.57 3.51
N ASP A 570 -20.72 -16.57 2.26
CA ASP A 570 -21.19 -17.39 1.16
C ASP A 570 -20.02 -17.64 0.18
N ASP A 571 -19.93 -18.84 -0.39
CA ASP A 571 -18.80 -19.27 -1.25
C ASP A 571 -18.72 -18.49 -2.59
N ASP A 572 -19.80 -17.84 -3.04
CA ASP A 572 -19.83 -17.02 -4.27
C ASP A 572 -19.59 -15.51 -4.00
N GLN A 573 -19.58 -15.06 -2.73
CA GLN A 573 -19.40 -13.65 -2.37
C GLN A 573 -17.90 -13.28 -2.31
N ILE A 574 -17.31 -13.06 -3.49
CA ILE A 574 -15.92 -12.60 -3.67
C ILE A 574 -15.84 -11.17 -4.23
N LEU A 575 -16.58 -10.86 -5.30
CA LEU A 575 -16.38 -9.63 -6.10
C LEU A 575 -17.46 -8.56 -5.83
N PRO A 576 -17.15 -7.48 -5.09
CA PRO A 576 -18.15 -6.59 -4.48
C PRO A 576 -18.81 -5.58 -5.43
N ALA A 577 -18.32 -5.46 -6.67
CA ALA A 577 -18.99 -4.77 -7.79
C ALA A 577 -19.64 -5.73 -8.81
N GLY A 578 -19.62 -7.04 -8.55
CA GLY A 578 -20.06 -8.09 -9.48
C GLY A 578 -18.91 -8.70 -10.28
N ARG A 579 -19.21 -9.77 -11.03
CA ARG A 579 -18.22 -10.58 -11.75
C ARG A 579 -17.66 -9.89 -13.02
N HIS A 580 -18.58 -9.40 -13.85
CA HIS A 580 -18.33 -8.74 -15.12
C HIS A 580 -18.64 -7.25 -14.96
N VAL A 581 -17.60 -6.46 -14.69
CA VAL A 581 -17.72 -5.03 -14.30
C VAL A 581 -17.78 -4.06 -15.50
N PRO A 582 -17.02 -4.24 -16.60
CA PRO A 582 -17.10 -3.37 -17.77
C PRO A 582 -18.51 -3.17 -18.28
N GLN A 583 -18.84 -1.93 -18.65
CA GLN A 583 -20.13 -1.54 -19.25
C GLN A 583 -21.38 -1.84 -18.42
N THR A 584 -21.23 -2.08 -17.12
CA THR A 584 -22.37 -2.13 -16.20
C THR A 584 -22.97 -0.73 -16.00
N SER A 585 -24.29 -0.61 -16.14
CA SER A 585 -25.05 0.59 -15.78
C SER A 585 -25.15 0.83 -14.26
N GLY A 586 -24.88 -0.23 -13.48
CA GLY A 586 -25.20 -0.34 -12.05
C GLY A 586 -26.67 -0.69 -11.76
N GLU A 587 -27.47 -0.98 -12.80
CA GLU A 587 -28.87 -1.42 -12.72
C GLU A 587 -29.11 -2.69 -13.56
N PRO A 588 -29.53 -3.82 -12.94
CA PRO A 588 -29.72 -4.03 -11.50
C PRO A 588 -28.38 -3.90 -10.74
N SER A 589 -28.44 -3.51 -9.47
CA SER A 589 -27.23 -3.45 -8.65
C SER A 589 -26.68 -4.85 -8.40
N ARG A 590 -25.34 -4.97 -8.45
CA ARG A 590 -24.60 -6.23 -8.29
C ARG A 590 -23.62 -6.17 -7.12
N GLY A 591 -23.21 -7.33 -6.61
CA GLY A 591 -22.19 -7.39 -5.55
C GLY A 591 -22.74 -6.97 -4.19
N ILE A 592 -22.05 -6.09 -3.44
CA ILE A 592 -22.46 -5.74 -2.07
C ILE A 592 -23.93 -5.30 -1.95
N PRO A 593 -24.48 -4.38 -2.77
CA PRO A 593 -25.91 -4.03 -2.74
C PRO A 593 -26.88 -5.18 -2.98
N GLU A 594 -26.48 -6.20 -3.76
CA GLU A 594 -27.25 -7.42 -4.02
C GLU A 594 -27.23 -8.32 -2.78
N TRP A 595 -26.06 -8.48 -2.15
CA TRP A 595 -25.86 -9.34 -0.98
C TRP A 595 -26.46 -8.76 0.32
N ILE A 596 -26.51 -7.42 0.46
CA ILE A 596 -27.12 -6.75 1.62
C ILE A 596 -28.62 -6.47 1.46
N ALA A 597 -29.23 -6.84 0.32
CA ALA A 597 -30.65 -6.58 0.07
C ALA A 597 -31.58 -7.23 1.10
N ASN A 598 -31.20 -8.38 1.67
CA ASN A 598 -31.85 -8.96 2.83
C ASN A 598 -31.24 -8.38 4.13
N GLY A 599 -31.65 -7.16 4.47
CA GLY A 599 -31.14 -6.43 5.64
C GLY A 599 -31.37 -7.11 6.99
N ASP A 600 -32.35 -8.02 7.09
CA ASP A 600 -32.70 -8.77 8.30
C ASP A 600 -31.84 -10.03 8.51
N ALA A 601 -30.96 -10.37 7.55
CA ALA A 601 -30.09 -11.53 7.66
C ALA A 601 -29.16 -11.42 8.88
N SER A 602 -29.14 -12.46 9.71
CA SER A 602 -28.31 -12.48 10.92
C SER A 602 -26.82 -12.65 10.59
N ILE A 603 -26.00 -11.80 11.22
CA ILE A 603 -24.53 -11.78 11.18
C ILE A 603 -23.91 -11.85 12.59
N GLU A 604 -24.73 -12.18 13.60
CA GLU A 604 -24.27 -12.44 14.96
C GLU A 604 -23.74 -13.87 15.09
N ASN A 605 -22.55 -14.02 15.68
CA ASN A 605 -21.96 -15.29 16.12
C ASN A 605 -22.01 -16.39 15.04
N THR A 606 -21.69 -16.01 13.80
CA THR A 606 -21.80 -16.85 12.61
C THR A 606 -20.60 -16.60 11.70
N ASP A 607 -20.54 -17.32 10.58
CA ASP A 607 -19.53 -17.07 9.55
C ASP A 607 -19.92 -15.80 8.76
N ILE A 608 -19.01 -14.83 8.68
CA ILE A 608 -19.24 -13.47 8.20
C ILE A 608 -18.10 -13.00 7.30
N VAL A 609 -18.34 -11.95 6.51
CA VAL A 609 -17.31 -11.22 5.77
C VAL A 609 -17.47 -9.72 6.04
N LEU A 610 -16.38 -9.06 6.45
CA LEU A 610 -16.32 -7.60 6.61
C LEU A 610 -15.69 -7.02 5.35
N TRP A 611 -16.42 -6.12 4.70
CA TRP A 611 -16.00 -5.40 3.50
C TRP A 611 -15.68 -3.96 3.90
N HIS A 612 -14.42 -3.55 3.77
CA HIS A 612 -13.98 -2.22 4.19
C HIS A 612 -13.54 -1.37 3.00
N THR A 613 -14.24 -0.25 2.82
CA THR A 613 -13.85 0.80 1.87
C THR A 613 -12.91 1.79 2.55
N PHE A 614 -11.74 2.00 1.94
CA PHE A 614 -10.73 2.98 2.35
C PHE A 614 -10.07 3.58 1.11
N GLY A 615 -9.27 4.64 1.25
CA GLY A 615 -8.67 5.33 0.12
C GLY A 615 -8.27 6.78 0.37
N ILE A 616 -8.07 7.52 -0.71
CA ILE A 616 -7.77 8.95 -0.67
C ILE A 616 -8.67 9.76 -1.63
N THR A 617 -8.66 11.08 -1.46
CA THR A 617 -9.21 12.04 -2.43
C THR A 617 -8.06 12.92 -2.88
N HIS A 618 -7.70 12.82 -4.15
CA HIS A 618 -6.54 13.46 -4.74
C HIS A 618 -6.95 14.74 -5.47
N PHE A 619 -6.34 15.85 -5.05
CA PHE A 619 -6.39 17.15 -5.72
C PHE A 619 -4.99 17.41 -6.27
N PRO A 620 -4.71 17.11 -7.56
CA PRO A 620 -3.35 17.10 -8.08
C PRO A 620 -2.65 18.46 -7.97
N SER A 621 -1.33 18.42 -7.82
CA SER A 621 -0.44 19.59 -7.74
C SER A 621 0.74 19.47 -8.71
N PRO A 622 1.45 20.57 -9.03
CA PRO A 622 2.66 20.50 -9.87
C PRO A 622 3.76 19.60 -9.31
N GLU A 623 3.82 19.40 -7.99
CA GLU A 623 4.74 18.47 -7.32
C GLU A 623 4.50 17.00 -7.69
N ASP A 624 3.31 16.66 -8.20
CA ASP A 624 2.92 15.32 -8.64
C ASP A 624 3.29 15.05 -10.11
N TYR A 625 4.00 15.99 -10.76
CA TYR A 625 4.22 16.00 -12.21
C TYR A 625 5.70 16.31 -12.58
N PRO A 626 6.30 15.64 -13.60
CA PRO A 626 5.72 14.68 -14.56
C PRO A 626 5.63 13.23 -14.04
N VAL A 627 6.10 12.96 -12.83
CA VAL A 627 5.94 11.67 -12.14
C VAL A 627 5.72 11.93 -10.65
N MET A 628 4.67 11.35 -10.11
CA MET A 628 4.15 11.60 -8.77
C MET A 628 5.00 10.90 -7.71
N PRO A 629 5.44 11.61 -6.65
CA PRO A 629 6.04 10.99 -5.47
C PRO A 629 5.06 10.03 -4.78
N ALA A 630 5.57 8.95 -4.20
CA ALA A 630 4.72 7.91 -3.62
C ALA A 630 3.84 8.42 -2.46
N GLU A 631 2.51 8.47 -2.64
CA GLU A 631 1.53 8.81 -1.60
C GLU A 631 1.06 7.54 -0.85
N PRO A 632 1.32 7.40 0.47
CA PRO A 632 0.99 6.21 1.23
C PRO A 632 -0.38 6.29 1.91
N MET A 633 -1.11 5.18 1.92
CA MET A 633 -2.27 4.92 2.79
C MET A 633 -2.10 3.59 3.52
N THR A 634 -2.64 3.47 4.74
CA THR A 634 -2.39 2.28 5.58
C THR A 634 -3.53 1.99 6.55
N LEU A 635 -3.75 0.70 6.83
CA LEU A 635 -4.69 0.24 7.84
C LEU A 635 -4.12 -0.92 8.64
N LEU A 636 -4.60 -1.09 9.87
CA LEU A 636 -4.10 -2.08 10.83
C LEU A 636 -5.23 -3.00 11.30
N LEU A 637 -4.94 -4.29 11.35
CA LEU A 637 -5.74 -5.33 11.97
C LEU A 637 -5.00 -5.80 13.23
N ARG A 638 -5.42 -5.31 14.39
CA ARG A 638 -4.67 -5.43 15.65
C ARG A 638 -5.31 -6.40 16.64
N PRO A 639 -4.56 -7.33 17.27
CA PRO A 639 -5.09 -8.23 18.29
C PRO A 639 -5.53 -7.44 19.53
N ARG A 640 -6.80 -7.57 19.92
CA ARG A 640 -7.36 -6.99 21.15
C ARG A 640 -7.98 -8.12 21.96
N HIS A 641 -7.54 -8.28 23.21
CA HIS A 641 -7.95 -9.38 24.09
C HIS A 641 -7.61 -10.80 23.56
N PHE A 642 -7.07 -10.94 22.34
CA PHE A 642 -6.70 -12.23 21.75
C PHE A 642 -5.64 -12.96 22.58
N PHE A 643 -4.55 -12.28 22.93
CA PHE A 643 -3.47 -12.82 23.77
C PHE A 643 -3.66 -12.50 25.26
N LEU A 644 -3.03 -13.28 26.14
CA LEU A 644 -3.04 -13.07 27.59
C LEU A 644 -2.23 -11.85 28.04
N ARG A 645 -1.18 -11.50 27.29
CA ARG A 645 -0.30 -10.33 27.48
C ARG A 645 0.33 -9.98 26.14
N ASN A 646 1.26 -9.02 26.10
CA ASN A 646 2.06 -8.75 24.89
C ASN A 646 2.67 -10.07 24.35
N PRO A 647 2.34 -10.51 23.11
CA PRO A 647 2.86 -11.76 22.57
C PRO A 647 4.36 -11.69 22.30
N ALA A 648 4.89 -10.52 21.94
CA ALA A 648 6.28 -10.32 21.56
C ALA A 648 7.32 -10.42 22.71
N LEU A 649 6.92 -10.78 23.93
CA LEU A 649 7.81 -10.80 25.10
C LEU A 649 8.87 -11.92 25.07
N ASP A 650 8.79 -12.84 24.12
CA ASP A 650 9.79 -13.88 23.83
C ASP A 650 10.72 -13.52 22.65
N VAL A 651 10.48 -12.41 21.96
CA VAL A 651 11.43 -11.84 21.00
C VAL A 651 12.69 -11.41 21.77
N PRO A 652 13.90 -11.93 21.43
CA PRO A 652 15.12 -11.62 22.16
C PRO A 652 15.40 -10.10 22.21
N PRO A 653 15.59 -9.52 23.40
CA PRO A 653 15.89 -8.10 23.51
C PRO A 653 17.30 -7.81 23.00
N SER A 654 17.44 -6.70 22.28
CA SER A 654 18.74 -6.19 21.83
C SER A 654 19.58 -5.72 23.01
N TYR A 655 18.97 -5.20 24.07
CA TYR A 655 19.66 -4.90 25.32
C TYR A 655 18.74 -5.16 26.51
N SER A 656 19.26 -5.75 27.58
CA SER A 656 18.53 -5.93 28.84
C SER A 656 19.44 -5.89 30.07
N SER A 657 19.15 -4.97 30.98
CA SER A 657 19.69 -4.91 32.34
C SER A 657 18.54 -4.88 33.35
N THR A 658 18.68 -5.64 34.45
CA THR A 658 17.71 -5.67 35.56
C THR A 658 18.24 -4.90 36.77
N PRO A 659 17.37 -4.43 37.70
CA PRO A 659 17.79 -3.78 38.94
C PRO A 659 18.87 -4.53 39.73
N SER A 660 18.78 -5.86 39.81
CA SER A 660 19.76 -6.71 40.49
C SER A 660 21.10 -6.80 39.74
N GLN A 661 21.09 -6.82 38.41
CA GLN A 661 22.32 -6.74 37.61
C GLN A 661 23.01 -5.38 37.76
N ILE A 662 22.26 -4.27 37.75
CA ILE A 662 22.82 -2.94 37.99
C ILE A 662 23.40 -2.84 39.40
N ALA A 663 22.63 -3.19 40.43
CA ALA A 663 23.06 -3.12 41.83
C ALA A 663 24.28 -4.01 42.13
N GLY A 664 24.31 -5.22 41.56
CA GLY A 664 25.43 -6.16 41.72
C GLY A 664 26.61 -5.93 40.78
N LYS A 665 26.52 -4.96 39.84
CA LYS A 665 27.45 -4.81 38.70
C LYS A 665 27.65 -6.12 37.91
N GLY A 666 26.60 -6.92 37.81
CA GLY A 666 26.60 -8.20 37.11
C GLY A 666 26.61 -8.04 35.59
N PRO A 667 26.85 -9.13 34.84
CA PRO A 667 26.77 -9.12 33.39
C PRO A 667 25.34 -8.78 32.94
N VAL A 668 25.24 -7.93 31.91
CA VAL A 668 23.98 -7.54 31.25
C VAL A 668 23.91 -8.18 29.86
N LEU A 669 22.69 -8.30 29.31
CA LEU A 669 22.53 -8.73 27.92
C LEU A 669 22.71 -7.53 26.99
N ASP A 670 23.71 -7.59 26.11
CA ASP A 670 23.97 -6.57 25.09
C ASP A 670 24.18 -7.22 23.71
N ALA A 671 23.07 -7.62 23.11
CA ALA A 671 22.96 -8.08 21.72
C ALA A 671 22.66 -6.92 20.74
N ALA A 672 22.95 -5.67 21.12
CA ALA A 672 22.71 -4.51 20.26
C ALA A 672 23.63 -4.55 19.05
N ASP A 673 23.16 -4.03 17.91
CA ASP A 673 23.94 -3.96 16.68
C ASP A 673 25.30 -3.27 16.92
N LYS A 674 26.38 -3.95 16.53
CA LYS A 674 27.77 -3.47 16.65
C LYS A 674 28.27 -2.79 15.37
N MET A 675 27.48 -2.79 14.28
CA MET A 675 27.78 -2.10 13.03
C MET A 675 27.40 -0.61 13.07
N SER A 676 26.33 -0.26 13.79
CA SER A 676 25.90 1.12 14.04
C SER A 676 26.99 1.97 14.70
N LYS A 677 27.22 3.17 14.17
CA LYS A 677 28.26 4.12 14.63
C LYS A 677 27.68 5.52 14.83
N LEU A 678 28.21 6.27 15.79
CA LEU A 678 27.93 7.69 15.92
C LEU A 678 28.57 8.44 14.75
N VAL A 679 27.77 9.21 14.00
CA VAL A 679 28.24 9.96 12.81
C VAL A 679 29.07 11.19 13.21
N VAL A 680 28.88 11.72 14.43
CA VAL A 680 29.59 12.90 14.94
C VAL A 680 29.90 12.75 16.43
N THR A 681 31.15 12.47 16.80
CA THR A 681 31.74 12.95 18.07
C THR A 681 33.25 13.22 17.93
N GLY A 682 33.65 14.47 18.17
CA GLY A 682 35.02 14.80 18.58
C GLY A 682 35.22 14.53 20.08
N GLY A 683 34.96 13.29 20.51
CA GLY A 683 34.98 12.89 21.91
C GLY A 683 34.54 11.43 22.11
N ASP A 684 35.13 10.76 23.11
CA ASP A 684 35.09 9.30 23.27
C ASP A 684 33.69 8.67 23.17
N ALA A 685 33.55 7.75 22.22
CA ALA A 685 32.33 7.04 21.93
C ALA A 685 32.21 5.74 22.75
N SER A 686 31.34 5.76 23.77
CA SER A 686 30.90 4.57 24.51
C SER A 686 29.37 4.45 24.47
N SER A 687 28.80 4.29 23.28
CA SER A 687 27.37 4.54 22.97
C SER A 687 26.34 3.55 23.55
N CYS A 688 26.74 2.61 24.40
CA CYS A 688 25.85 1.83 25.29
C CYS A 688 26.37 1.76 26.75
N GLN A 689 27.42 2.51 27.09
CA GLN A 689 27.95 2.59 28.45
C GLN A 689 27.70 3.99 29.03
N ASN A 690 26.76 4.02 29.98
CA ASN A 690 26.55 5.04 31.02
C ASN A 690 27.49 6.26 31.00
N ARG A 691 27.02 7.37 30.40
CA ARG A 691 27.20 8.67 31.06
C ARG A 691 25.87 9.05 31.70
N PRO A 692 25.76 9.10 33.04
CA PRO A 692 24.55 9.62 33.67
C PRO A 692 24.38 11.09 33.26
N PRO A 693 23.17 11.54 32.94
CA PRO A 693 22.94 12.97 32.75
C PRO A 693 23.27 13.73 34.04
N GLU A 694 23.79 14.96 33.95
CA GLU A 694 24.28 15.74 35.11
C GLU A 694 23.21 16.07 36.18
N TYR A 695 21.96 15.71 35.95
CA TYR A 695 20.84 15.82 36.89
C TYR A 695 21.07 15.13 38.24
N VAL A 696 21.99 14.15 38.34
CA VAL A 696 22.36 13.49 39.61
C VAL A 696 22.95 14.46 40.65
N LYS A 697 23.47 15.64 40.24
CA LYS A 697 23.92 16.68 41.18
C LYS A 697 22.76 17.31 41.97
N VAL A 698 21.54 17.36 41.42
CA VAL A 698 20.39 18.07 42.04
C VAL A 698 19.72 17.24 43.13
N THR A 699 19.57 15.92 42.94
CA THR A 699 18.99 15.02 43.96
C THR A 699 19.86 14.86 45.20
N LYS A 700 21.18 15.05 45.09
CA LYS A 700 22.09 15.06 46.25
C LYS A 700 21.92 16.31 47.13
N VAL A 701 21.48 17.44 46.56
CA VAL A 701 21.10 18.63 47.32
C VAL A 701 19.78 18.40 48.06
N LEU A 702 18.76 17.84 47.38
CA LEU A 702 17.43 17.62 47.97
C LEU A 702 17.43 16.62 49.15
N ARG A 703 18.26 15.57 49.12
CA ARG A 703 18.40 14.64 50.27
C ARG A 703 19.03 15.31 51.50
N ASN A 704 19.88 16.31 51.34
CA ASN A 704 20.45 17.05 52.48
C ASN A 704 19.46 18.07 53.07
N VAL A 705 18.48 18.55 52.29
CA VAL A 705 17.46 19.51 52.76
C VAL A 705 16.36 18.83 53.60
N GLN A 706 16.10 17.53 53.42
CA GLN A 706 15.12 16.80 54.25
C GLN A 706 15.62 16.42 55.65
N ASN A 707 16.93 16.47 55.92
CA ASN A 707 17.53 16.03 57.19
C ASN A 707 17.76 17.15 58.22
N HIS A 708 17.43 18.41 57.92
CA HIS A 708 17.48 19.51 58.90
C HIS A 708 16.10 20.09 59.19
N GLN A 709 15.49 19.63 60.28
CA GLN A 709 14.42 20.36 60.94
C GLN A 709 14.96 21.60 61.66
N PHE A 710 14.23 22.71 61.51
CA PHE A 710 14.15 23.88 62.40
C PHE A 710 15.40 24.27 63.21
N LEU A 711 16.13 25.28 62.72
CA LEU A 711 16.72 26.31 63.60
C LEU A 711 16.62 27.69 62.94
N ASN A 712 16.25 28.70 63.72
CA ASN A 712 16.26 30.10 63.31
C ASN A 712 17.70 30.60 63.14
N THR A 713 18.02 31.26 62.03
CA THR A 713 18.67 32.59 62.04
C THR A 713 18.70 33.20 60.63
N SER A 714 18.89 34.52 60.60
CA SER A 714 18.80 35.40 59.43
C SER A 714 20.12 35.55 58.66
N THR A 715 20.02 36.15 57.45
CA THR A 715 21.08 36.89 56.72
C THR A 715 22.39 36.17 56.36
N SER A 716 22.54 35.79 55.08
CA SER A 716 23.54 36.34 54.12
C SER A 716 23.89 35.36 52.98
N ILE A 717 23.38 35.59 51.77
CA ILE A 717 23.91 35.01 50.51
C ILE A 717 23.73 36.05 49.40
N LEU A 718 24.82 36.68 48.94
CA LEU A 718 24.90 37.38 47.65
C LEU A 718 26.36 37.47 47.17
N ALA A 719 26.68 36.72 46.11
CA ALA A 719 27.68 36.95 45.05
C ALA A 719 27.86 35.64 44.26
N ASN A 720 27.72 35.52 42.93
CA ASN A 720 27.31 36.48 41.89
C ASN A 720 26.43 35.77 40.82
N ASP A 721 25.44 36.51 40.31
CA ASP A 721 24.94 36.62 38.92
C ASP A 721 24.92 35.38 37.99
N THR A 722 23.78 34.95 37.44
CA THR A 722 23.10 35.67 36.34
C THR A 722 21.68 35.12 36.05
N VAL A 723 20.61 35.82 36.44
CA VAL A 723 19.22 35.55 35.99
C VAL A 723 18.43 36.87 35.85
N PRO A 724 17.72 37.14 34.72
CA PRO A 724 17.07 38.44 34.50
C PRO A 724 15.77 38.68 35.32
N PRO A 725 15.50 39.94 35.72
CA PRO A 725 14.62 40.25 36.86
C PRO A 725 13.09 40.14 36.65
N LYS A 726 12.60 39.75 35.47
CA LYS A 726 11.13 39.62 35.23
C LYS A 726 10.50 38.33 35.77
N TRP A 727 11.29 37.30 36.06
CA TRP A 727 10.77 36.01 36.55
C TRP A 727 10.57 35.96 38.07
N LEU A 728 11.26 36.81 38.83
CA LEU A 728 11.25 36.78 40.29
C LEU A 728 9.94 37.30 40.91
N SER A 729 9.27 38.25 40.24
CA SER A 729 8.04 38.88 40.73
C SER A 729 6.81 37.96 40.66
N GLN A 730 6.70 37.14 39.63
CA GLN A 730 5.60 36.17 39.49
C GLN A 730 5.76 34.98 40.46
N ALA A 731 6.98 34.49 40.67
CA ALA A 731 7.25 33.42 41.64
C ALA A 731 6.88 33.83 43.08
N LEU A 732 7.19 35.07 43.49
CA LEU A 732 6.86 35.58 44.82
C LEU A 732 5.36 35.75 45.07
N ALA A 733 4.55 35.98 44.03
CA ALA A 733 3.09 36.07 44.16
C ALA A 733 2.46 34.69 44.45
N VAL A 734 2.89 33.65 43.72
CA VAL A 734 2.39 32.28 43.90
C VAL A 734 2.74 31.72 45.29
N VAL A 735 3.97 31.96 45.76
CA VAL A 735 4.41 31.51 47.10
C VAL A 735 3.65 32.21 48.24
N ARG A 736 3.24 33.47 48.05
CA ARG A 736 2.39 34.19 49.04
C ARG A 736 0.96 33.66 49.07
N ALA A 737 0.37 33.33 47.92
CA ALA A 737 -0.95 32.71 47.85
C ALA A 737 -0.97 31.31 48.51
N ALA A 738 0.04 30.49 48.23
CA ALA A 738 0.15 29.14 48.80
C ALA A 738 0.28 29.14 50.34
N LYS A 739 0.98 30.12 50.92
CA LYS A 739 1.14 30.25 52.39
C LYS A 739 -0.12 30.73 53.13
N ALA A 740 -1.07 31.37 52.44
CA ALA A 740 -2.33 31.81 53.06
C ALA A 740 -3.36 30.67 53.17
N ALA A 741 -3.26 29.63 52.35
CA ALA A 741 -4.23 28.53 52.27
C ALA A 741 -4.01 27.39 53.28
N SER A 742 -2.89 27.37 54.02
CA SER A 742 -2.48 26.24 54.86
C SER A 742 -2.66 26.46 56.37
N ALA A 743 -3.52 27.39 56.79
CA ALA A 743 -3.71 27.73 58.21
C ALA A 743 -5.19 27.90 58.59
N GLN A 744 -5.83 26.81 59.01
CA GLN A 744 -6.79 26.63 60.13
C GLN A 744 -7.88 25.55 59.85
N PRO A 745 -8.44 24.91 60.90
CA PRO A 745 -9.22 23.67 60.78
C PRO A 745 -10.75 23.86 60.68
N LYS A 746 -11.46 22.78 60.35
CA LYS A 746 -12.94 22.71 60.22
C LYS A 746 -13.68 23.12 61.51
N PRO A 747 -14.92 23.64 61.37
CA PRO A 747 -16.08 22.80 61.72
C PRO A 747 -17.23 22.86 60.68
N ASP A 748 -18.33 22.18 61.01
CA ASP A 748 -19.52 21.95 60.17
C ASP A 748 -20.76 22.70 60.70
N VAL A 749 -21.81 22.78 59.86
CA VAL A 749 -23.22 23.10 60.16
C VAL A 749 -23.65 24.58 60.34
N ARG A 750 -24.47 25.03 59.36
CA ARG A 750 -25.51 26.10 59.39
C ARG A 750 -25.11 27.60 59.39
N ALA A 751 -25.93 28.32 58.62
CA ALA A 751 -26.30 29.74 58.75
C ALA A 751 -25.30 30.84 58.31
N ALA A 752 -25.25 31.09 57.00
CA ALA A 752 -25.06 32.44 56.44
C ALA A 752 -25.86 32.60 55.14
N ARG A 753 -27.19 32.71 55.26
CA ARG A 753 -28.07 33.13 54.16
C ARG A 753 -28.10 34.67 54.08
N SER A 754 -28.19 35.17 52.84
CA SER A 754 -28.88 36.41 52.41
C SER A 754 -28.03 37.58 51.89
N LEU A 755 -28.66 38.28 50.93
CA LEU A 755 -28.18 39.30 49.97
C LEU A 755 -27.66 38.70 48.64
N LEU A 756 -28.31 38.85 47.47
CA LEU A 756 -29.59 39.48 47.11
C LEU A 756 -30.25 38.70 45.96
N CYS A 757 -31.58 38.70 45.98
CA CYS A 757 -32.48 38.22 44.93
C CYS A 757 -32.50 39.17 43.71
N ASN A 758 -32.66 38.64 42.49
CA ASN A 758 -33.94 38.75 41.75
C ASN A 758 -33.90 38.22 40.30
N ALA A 759 -34.80 37.25 40.05
CA ALA A 759 -35.79 37.19 38.95
C ALA A 759 -35.36 37.18 37.43
N PRO A 760 -36.17 36.53 36.54
CA PRO A 760 -35.58 35.70 35.48
C PRO A 760 -36.27 35.73 34.08
N VAL A 761 -35.88 34.76 33.22
CA VAL A 761 -36.68 34.06 32.17
C VAL A 761 -36.60 34.50 30.67
N THR A 762 -36.41 33.46 29.83
CA THR A 762 -36.80 33.24 28.41
C THR A 762 -35.97 33.65 27.17
N ARG A 763 -35.56 32.59 26.45
CA ARG A 763 -35.38 32.37 24.99
C ARG A 763 -36.61 32.81 24.14
N PRO A 764 -36.58 32.95 22.78
CA PRO A 764 -35.92 32.04 21.81
C PRO A 764 -35.34 32.63 20.49
N ALA A 765 -34.88 31.74 19.60
CA ALA A 765 -34.40 31.97 18.22
C ALA A 765 -35.57 32.03 17.20
N PRO A 766 -35.40 32.03 15.84
CA PRO A 766 -34.20 32.10 14.98
C PRO A 766 -34.33 33.09 13.77
N ARG A 767 -33.33 33.13 12.85
CA ARG A 767 -33.42 33.26 11.35
C ARG A 767 -32.47 34.26 10.64
N THR A 768 -31.69 33.71 9.69
CA THR A 768 -31.40 34.18 8.30
C THR A 768 -30.67 35.49 7.98
N ARG A 769 -29.95 35.42 6.84
CA ARG A 769 -29.47 36.47 5.90
C ARG A 769 -28.02 36.97 6.04
N SER A 770 -27.20 36.57 5.07
CA SER A 770 -26.20 37.41 4.40
C SER A 770 -26.91 38.55 3.61
N PRO A 771 -26.28 39.71 3.34
CA PRO A 771 -25.28 39.80 2.25
C PRO A 771 -24.12 40.82 2.41
N GLU A 772 -23.10 40.63 1.56
CA GLU A 772 -22.33 41.63 0.79
C GLU A 772 -21.49 42.79 1.38
N LEU A 773 -20.27 42.87 0.80
CA LEU A 773 -19.58 44.04 0.20
C LEU A 773 -18.58 44.95 0.95
N ALA A 774 -17.53 45.26 0.17
CA ALA A 774 -16.72 46.50 0.12
C ALA A 774 -15.53 46.71 1.10
N ALA A 775 -14.40 46.13 0.71
CA ALA A 775 -13.08 46.76 0.52
C ALA A 775 -12.79 48.19 1.04
N HIS A 776 -11.63 48.35 1.68
CA HIS A 776 -10.70 49.44 1.33
C HIS A 776 -9.21 49.12 1.61
N ALA A 777 -8.33 49.78 0.85
CA ALA A 777 -6.90 49.47 0.74
C ALA A 777 -6.00 50.45 1.51
N VAL A 778 -4.74 50.05 1.77
CA VAL A 778 -3.64 50.98 2.11
C VAL A 778 -2.41 50.69 1.25
N ARG A 779 -1.92 51.73 0.55
CA ARG A 779 -0.69 51.75 -0.26
C ARG A 779 0.53 52.18 0.55
N ARG A 780 1.73 51.74 0.13
CA ARG A 780 3.05 52.45 0.04
C ARG A 780 4.02 51.48 -0.66
N ARG A 781 4.47 51.69 -1.92
CA ARG A 781 5.60 52.56 -2.40
C ARG A 781 6.86 52.43 -1.52
N ILE A 782 8.05 52.12 -2.08
CA ILE A 782 8.95 53.08 -2.76
C ILE A 782 9.97 52.42 -3.74
N ASN A 783 10.52 53.24 -4.65
CA ASN A 783 11.50 53.01 -5.74
C ASN A 783 12.99 53.21 -5.27
N HIS A 784 14.11 52.95 -5.98
CA HIS A 784 14.41 52.45 -7.35
C HIS A 784 15.91 52.05 -7.53
N CYS A 785 16.19 50.98 -8.31
CA CYS A 785 17.19 50.96 -9.41
C CYS A 785 18.72 51.06 -9.07
N PRO A 786 19.69 51.00 -10.04
CA PRO A 786 20.44 49.76 -10.31
C PRO A 786 21.98 49.92 -10.40
N ALA A 787 22.71 48.83 -10.72
CA ALA A 787 24.11 48.90 -11.20
C ALA A 787 24.43 47.84 -12.28
N ARG A 788 25.20 48.24 -13.29
CA ARG A 788 25.87 47.41 -14.33
C ARG A 788 27.39 47.41 -14.10
N LEU A 789 28.10 46.55 -14.85
CA LEU A 789 29.50 46.62 -15.37
C LEU A 789 30.09 45.18 -15.34
N ASP A 790 30.90 44.68 -16.28
CA ASP A 790 31.09 45.01 -17.71
C ASP A 790 31.82 43.84 -18.42
N SER A 791 31.96 43.89 -19.75
CA SER A 791 32.39 42.77 -20.63
C SER A 791 33.85 42.81 -21.11
N TRP A 792 34.51 41.65 -21.19
CA TRP A 792 35.68 41.28 -22.04
C TRP A 792 35.57 39.77 -22.35
N GLY A 793 36.04 39.14 -23.43
CA GLY A 793 36.81 39.51 -24.65
C GLY A 793 37.26 38.20 -25.35
N ASP A 794 37.49 38.20 -26.67
CA ASP A 794 37.55 36.98 -27.53
C ASP A 794 38.80 36.03 -27.44
N LYS A 795 38.53 34.76 -27.83
CA LYS A 795 39.33 33.65 -28.47
C LYS A 795 40.78 33.86 -28.97
N PRO A 796 41.53 32.81 -29.44
CA PRO A 796 41.63 31.36 -29.06
C PRO A 796 43.10 30.81 -29.04
N GLN A 797 43.38 29.59 -28.54
CA GLN A 797 44.44 28.67 -29.07
C GLN A 797 44.48 27.25 -28.44
N HIS A 798 45.12 26.31 -29.17
CA HIS A 798 45.28 24.87 -28.84
C HIS A 798 46.36 24.56 -27.79
N SER A 799 46.21 23.46 -27.03
CA SER A 799 47.16 22.32 -27.03
C SER A 799 46.73 21.18 -26.08
N ASP A 800 47.14 19.94 -26.39
CA ASP A 800 46.75 18.71 -25.69
C ASP A 800 47.30 18.55 -24.27
N LYS A 801 46.55 17.82 -23.43
CA LYS A 801 47.11 16.66 -22.69
C LYS A 801 46.05 15.71 -22.14
N GLN A 802 46.43 14.43 -22.10
CA GLN A 802 45.58 13.26 -21.87
C GLN A 802 45.06 13.15 -20.42
N GLY A 803 43.79 12.77 -20.27
CA GLY A 803 43.19 12.28 -19.02
C GLY A 803 42.28 11.08 -19.31
N LYS A 804 42.51 9.94 -18.66
CA LYS A 804 41.87 8.66 -19.00
C LYS A 804 40.38 8.62 -18.62
N GLN A 805 39.51 8.26 -19.56
CA GLN A 805 38.15 7.81 -19.27
C GLN A 805 38.18 6.38 -18.69
N THR A 806 37.49 6.17 -17.57
CA THR A 806 37.15 4.83 -17.05
C THR A 806 35.73 4.46 -17.48
N GLY A 807 35.60 3.69 -18.57
CA GLY A 807 34.32 3.12 -18.98
C GLY A 807 34.04 1.83 -18.21
N ALA A 808 33.23 1.91 -17.14
CA ALA A 808 32.67 0.73 -16.49
C ALA A 808 31.28 0.43 -17.09
N ARG A 809 31.02 -0.83 -17.45
CA ARG A 809 29.68 -1.32 -17.84
C ARG A 809 29.09 -2.18 -16.70
N PRO A 810 27.76 -2.22 -16.54
CA PRO A 810 27.12 -3.14 -15.59
C PRO A 810 27.45 -4.61 -15.88
N ALA A 811 27.38 -5.44 -14.84
CA ALA A 811 27.58 -6.89 -14.96
C ALA A 811 26.52 -7.51 -15.88
N GLY A 812 26.95 -8.38 -16.80
CA GLY A 812 26.10 -9.04 -17.80
C GLY A 812 26.29 -8.56 -19.25
N SER A 813 26.98 -7.43 -19.47
CA SER A 813 27.12 -6.80 -20.81
C SER A 813 28.51 -6.95 -21.46
N CYS A 814 29.17 -8.09 -21.26
CA CYS A 814 30.46 -8.39 -21.89
C CYS A 814 30.27 -8.92 -23.33
N THR A 815 30.79 -8.19 -24.31
CA THR A 815 30.95 -8.67 -25.70
C THR A 815 32.43 -9.00 -25.97
N CYS A 816 32.71 -9.94 -26.87
CA CYS A 816 34.07 -10.45 -27.10
C CYS A 816 35.03 -9.45 -27.79
N ASP A 817 34.55 -8.26 -28.14
CA ASP A 817 35.19 -7.32 -29.08
C ASP A 817 36.53 -6.74 -28.58
N ARG A 818 36.83 -6.89 -27.29
CA ARG A 818 38.09 -6.43 -26.65
C ARG A 818 38.98 -7.55 -26.11
N ALA A 819 38.63 -8.81 -26.40
CA ALA A 819 39.34 -9.98 -25.86
C ALA A 819 40.85 -9.99 -26.16
N SER A 820 41.27 -9.42 -27.30
CA SER A 820 42.68 -9.30 -27.70
C SER A 820 43.47 -8.21 -26.94
N THR A 821 42.78 -7.27 -26.30
CA THR A 821 43.40 -6.21 -25.48
C THR A 821 43.30 -6.44 -23.97
N GLU A 822 42.31 -7.22 -23.52
CA GLU A 822 42.07 -7.45 -22.09
C GLU A 822 42.64 -8.79 -21.60
N ASN A 823 42.83 -9.79 -22.49
CA ASN A 823 43.46 -11.08 -22.16
C ASN A 823 44.93 -11.16 -22.62
N SER A 824 45.75 -10.17 -22.27
CA SER A 824 47.20 -10.24 -22.52
C SER A 824 47.85 -11.27 -21.58
N THR A 825 48.55 -12.28 -22.13
CA THR A 825 49.35 -13.23 -21.35
C THR A 825 50.33 -12.47 -20.44
N PRO A 826 50.36 -12.70 -19.12
CA PRO A 826 51.21 -11.94 -18.22
C PRO A 826 52.70 -12.18 -18.55
N SER A 827 53.47 -11.10 -18.72
CA SER A 827 54.90 -11.17 -19.03
C SER A 827 55.76 -11.04 -17.77
N GLY A 828 56.62 -12.02 -17.51
CA GLY A 828 57.55 -12.01 -16.37
C GLY A 828 57.53 -13.31 -15.59
N SER A 829 58.07 -13.29 -14.37
CA SER A 829 58.01 -14.43 -13.44
C SER A 829 56.56 -14.65 -12.99
N LEU A 830 56.01 -15.84 -13.26
CA LEU A 830 54.62 -16.18 -12.96
C LEU A 830 54.49 -16.91 -11.60
N CYS A 831 53.29 -16.89 -11.01
CA CYS A 831 52.92 -17.83 -9.95
C CYS A 831 53.11 -19.28 -10.41
N SER A 832 53.21 -20.22 -9.46
CA SER A 832 53.17 -21.67 -9.77
C SER A 832 51.90 -22.10 -10.53
N CYS A 833 50.85 -21.28 -10.48
CA CYS A 833 49.60 -21.42 -11.23
C CYS A 833 49.63 -20.90 -12.68
N GLY A 834 50.71 -20.24 -13.13
CA GLY A 834 50.84 -19.66 -14.48
C GLY A 834 49.94 -18.45 -14.80
N ALA A 835 48.98 -18.09 -13.93
CA ALA A 835 47.92 -17.14 -14.26
C ALA A 835 48.24 -15.65 -14.01
N ARG A 836 49.22 -15.32 -13.16
CA ARG A 836 49.54 -13.93 -12.73
C ARG A 836 51.03 -13.76 -12.40
N PRO A 837 51.57 -12.52 -12.39
CA PRO A 837 52.90 -12.22 -11.88
C PRO A 837 53.13 -12.71 -10.44
N ALA A 838 54.34 -13.18 -10.14
CA ALA A 838 54.66 -13.86 -8.88
C ALA A 838 54.61 -12.96 -7.63
N ASP A 839 54.82 -11.65 -7.79
CA ASP A 839 54.74 -10.63 -6.74
C ASP A 839 53.30 -10.25 -6.36
N ALA A 840 52.32 -10.57 -7.20
CA ALA A 840 50.89 -10.40 -6.95
C ALA A 840 50.21 -11.66 -6.35
N CYS A 841 51.01 -12.63 -5.88
CA CYS A 841 50.54 -13.96 -5.45
C CYS A 841 50.33 -14.02 -3.92
N THR A 842 49.07 -14.13 -3.47
CA THR A 842 48.69 -14.15 -2.03
C THR A 842 48.38 -15.56 -1.49
N CYS A 843 48.87 -16.61 -2.16
CA CYS A 843 48.50 -17.99 -1.88
C CYS A 843 49.27 -18.61 -0.70
N GLU A 844 48.84 -18.36 0.53
CA GLU A 844 49.08 -19.33 1.60
C GLU A 844 48.16 -20.55 1.40
N LYS A 845 48.75 -21.75 1.34
CA LYS A 845 48.01 -22.99 1.05
C LYS A 845 47.23 -23.47 2.27
N ALA A 846 46.04 -24.05 2.04
CA ALA A 846 45.40 -24.93 3.01
C ALA A 846 46.32 -26.14 3.30
N ALA A 847 46.35 -26.58 4.57
CA ALA A 847 47.33 -27.56 5.05
C ALA A 847 47.18 -28.98 4.47
N ASP A 848 46.04 -29.27 3.82
CA ASP A 848 45.70 -30.52 3.15
C ASP A 848 45.98 -30.49 1.63
N GLY A 849 46.37 -29.34 1.07
CA GLY A 849 46.55 -29.15 -0.37
C GLY A 849 45.24 -28.97 -1.16
N GLY A 850 44.10 -28.80 -0.48
CA GLY A 850 42.83 -28.47 -1.09
C GLY A 850 42.67 -26.97 -1.43
N SER A 851 41.56 -26.63 -2.07
CA SER A 851 41.15 -25.23 -2.30
C SER A 851 40.51 -24.65 -1.03
N ASN A 852 40.73 -23.36 -0.75
CA ASN A 852 40.28 -22.73 0.49
C ASN A 852 38.77 -22.42 0.40
N PRO A 853 37.91 -22.78 1.39
CA PRO A 853 36.46 -22.62 1.29
C PRO A 853 35.93 -21.19 1.06
N ASN A 854 36.78 -20.18 1.24
CA ASN A 854 36.46 -18.76 1.03
C ASN A 854 36.94 -18.23 -0.34
N GLU A 855 37.46 -19.09 -1.23
CA GLU A 855 38.00 -18.71 -2.54
C GLU A 855 37.05 -19.18 -3.66
N THR A 856 36.57 -18.25 -4.50
CA THR A 856 35.64 -18.56 -5.60
C THR A 856 36.41 -18.62 -6.93
N ASP A 857 36.45 -19.80 -7.54
CA ASP A 857 36.92 -19.97 -8.92
C ASP A 857 35.82 -19.54 -9.91
N PHE A 858 36.13 -18.53 -10.73
CA PHE A 858 35.24 -18.02 -11.77
C PHE A 858 35.57 -18.57 -13.18
N THR A 859 36.41 -19.60 -13.29
CA THR A 859 36.93 -20.09 -14.59
C THR A 859 36.37 -21.44 -15.04
N THR A 860 35.50 -22.10 -14.26
CA THR A 860 34.87 -23.37 -14.64
C THR A 860 33.33 -23.37 -14.51
N LYS A 861 32.67 -24.08 -15.43
CA LYS A 861 31.22 -24.05 -15.76
C LYS A 861 30.34 -24.73 -14.68
N ALA A 862 29.01 -24.55 -14.63
CA ALA A 862 28.05 -24.06 -15.64
C ALA A 862 26.87 -23.29 -15.02
#